data_AF-A0A2N1VUN5-F1
#
_entry.id   AF-A0A2N1VUN5-F1
#
_cell.length_a   1.000
_cell.length_b   1.000
_cell.length_c   1.000
_cell.angle_alpha   90.00
_cell.angle_beta   90.00
_cell.angle_gamma   90.00
#
_symmetry.space_group_name_H-M   'P 1'
#
loop_
_entity.id
_entity.type
_entity.pdbx_description
1 polymer ?
#
loop_
_entity_poly.entity_id
_entity_poly.type
_entity_poly.pdbx_seq_one_letter_code
_entity_poly.pdbx_strand_id
1 'polypeptide(L)'
;MKRLLILLVFLFIVQSLSAQIYLDSNATVDQRVEDLLQRMTLDEKIGQMTQADRSVIKNLDDLKNYFIGSLLSGGGSAPSSNTPTGWADMYDEYQKKTLEARLKIPLIYGIDAVHGNNNLKDAVIFPHNIGLGCTRNPELIKLASQITAAEVAATGIDWNFAPCIAVVRDERWGRTYESFGESAELAELLGSAAVNGLQGENLSGKINILACAKHFIADGATNGGQDQGNSIIDETALRAIHLPGYIAAIKEGVGSIMVSYSSWNGEKLHGHKYLLTDVLKGELKFDGFVVSDWQAIDQLPGDYTSDVENSINAGIDMVMVPYDYVTFINTLKALVQQGKITNQRIDDAVRRILKIKFKMGLFEKPFADRSLISQVGSQDHRDVARQCVRESLVLLKKKDGVLPLPKNGARILVAGSNANDIGYQCGGWTISWQGSSGNITSGTTIFQAMKNAANNTEIVYSKTGDFTDTNADYSVVVIGETPYAEGQGDRSDLSISKTDIDLVKKMKALGKPVVVVIVSGRPMIIEQILHYSDAIIAAWLPGTEGDGVADILFGDYNPTGLLSNTWAKNMDQIPINYGDATYDPLYEYGYGITDLSDSPAGSEPIFLSSIITNSGNQIELTFNKPMIDPVSANTDFILTRNQLPISPTINFSLKTGDNTTIVLELNTNFAPGDLVSLSFIAGNLLSFDGGKLEPFGPVNILNSVKAAALTVPGLIQAEDFSDMFGVQVEPTTDDGGGINVGYIDDGDWLEYTINPEVSGNYFLALRIASESQPAQITLTSGGRNLGSRTLPVTGGWQTWTTVNQLIGLFEGEQTFRVNVLRGGFNLNWLNFTSLVSVEEDQLIPDENAIFQNYPNPFNPKSNVKYQISETGHVKLAVYDILGKQVSLLVNEVKSPGYYEVIFDGSNLSSGTYFYRFQTNQYFQTRKMTLIK
;
A
#
# COMPACT_ATOMS: atom_id res chain seq x y z
N MET A 1 40.67 71.86 -2.12
CA MET A 1 39.39 71.32 -1.63
C MET A 1 38.45 70.83 -2.75
N LYS A 2 38.11 71.61 -3.78
CA LYS A 2 37.22 71.14 -4.88
C LYS A 2 37.74 69.92 -5.67
N ARG A 3 39.05 69.79 -5.90
CA ARG A 3 39.65 68.61 -6.56
C ARG A 3 39.67 67.34 -5.69
N LEU A 4 39.71 67.48 -4.37
CA LEU A 4 39.65 66.35 -3.43
C LEU A 4 38.21 65.83 -3.30
N LEU A 5 37.22 66.75 -3.35
CA LEU A 5 35.80 66.40 -3.34
C LEU A 5 35.38 65.69 -4.63
N ILE A 6 35.91 66.09 -5.80
CA ILE A 6 35.64 65.40 -7.08
C ILE A 6 36.29 64.02 -7.12
N LEU A 7 37.49 63.84 -6.55
CA LEU A 7 38.14 62.53 -6.46
C LEU A 7 37.44 61.59 -5.47
N LEU A 8 36.93 62.12 -4.35
CA LEU A 8 36.11 61.37 -3.38
C LEU A 8 34.72 61.01 -3.93
N VAL A 9 34.10 61.88 -4.72
CA VAL A 9 32.84 61.59 -5.43
C VAL A 9 33.08 60.60 -6.58
N PHE A 10 34.22 60.65 -7.28
CA PHE A 10 34.58 59.64 -8.27
C PHE A 10 34.92 58.28 -7.64
N LEU A 11 35.60 58.24 -6.48
CA LEU A 11 35.81 56.98 -5.74
C LEU A 11 34.51 56.42 -5.16
N PHE A 12 33.56 57.26 -4.73
CA PHE A 12 32.22 56.82 -4.31
C PHE A 12 31.37 56.33 -5.48
N ILE A 13 31.45 56.96 -6.66
CA ILE A 13 30.73 56.52 -7.86
C ILE A 13 31.32 55.23 -8.43
N VAL A 14 32.64 55.03 -8.36
CA VAL A 14 33.31 53.79 -8.78
C VAL A 14 33.07 52.63 -7.81
N GLN A 15 32.82 52.88 -6.51
CA GLN A 15 32.37 51.84 -5.57
C GLN A 15 30.88 51.45 -5.74
N SER A 16 30.06 52.29 -6.41
CA SER A 16 28.62 52.03 -6.60
C SER A 16 28.24 51.23 -7.85
N LEU A 17 29.22 50.76 -8.62
CA LEU A 17 29.03 49.89 -9.79
C LEU A 17 30.01 48.71 -9.74
N SER A 18 30.08 47.97 -8.63
CA SER A 18 30.58 46.60 -8.73
C SER A 18 29.59 45.85 -9.63
N ALA A 19 30.04 45.33 -10.78
CA ALA A 19 29.24 44.40 -11.55
C ALA A 19 28.70 43.32 -10.60
N GLN A 20 27.40 43.02 -10.68
CA GLN A 20 26.78 41.97 -9.87
C GLN A 20 27.26 40.62 -10.42
N ILE A 21 28.32 40.06 -9.85
CA ILE A 21 28.96 38.82 -10.32
C ILE A 21 27.95 37.68 -10.33
N TYR A 22 27.03 37.64 -9.37
CA TYR A 22 25.99 36.61 -9.32
C TYR A 22 25.05 36.59 -10.55
N LEU A 23 24.99 37.67 -11.34
CA LEU A 23 24.24 37.74 -12.60
C LEU A 23 25.10 37.46 -13.85
N ASP A 24 26.42 37.32 -13.71
CA ASP A 24 27.30 36.96 -14.81
C ASP A 24 27.34 35.44 -14.99
N SER A 25 26.69 34.95 -16.04
CA SER A 25 26.67 33.51 -16.34
C SER A 25 28.03 32.94 -16.77
N ASN A 26 29.04 33.78 -17.01
CA ASN A 26 30.42 33.33 -17.26
C ASN A 26 31.23 33.15 -15.98
N ALA A 27 30.76 33.68 -14.85
CA ALA A 27 31.40 33.47 -13.56
C ALA A 27 31.16 32.04 -13.06
N THR A 28 32.11 31.50 -12.30
CA THR A 28 31.94 30.17 -11.69
C THR A 28 30.79 30.18 -10.69
N VAL A 29 30.12 29.03 -10.51
CA VAL A 29 29.03 28.90 -9.53
C VAL A 29 29.46 29.41 -8.15
N ASP A 30 30.65 29.04 -7.66
CA ASP A 30 31.12 29.45 -6.34
C ASP A 30 31.31 30.98 -6.24
N GLN A 31 31.82 31.64 -7.30
CA GLN A 31 31.92 33.11 -7.33
C GLN A 31 30.54 33.77 -7.28
N ARG A 32 29.56 33.22 -8.01
CA ARG A 32 28.18 33.72 -8.03
C ARG A 32 27.51 33.55 -6.66
N VAL A 33 27.71 32.40 -6.01
CA VAL A 33 27.19 32.12 -4.67
C VAL A 33 27.76 33.09 -3.64
N GLU A 34 29.08 33.28 -3.59
CA GLU A 34 29.70 34.17 -2.61
C GLU A 34 29.29 35.64 -2.82
N ASP A 35 29.24 36.11 -4.07
CA ASP A 35 28.78 37.47 -4.37
C ASP A 35 27.32 37.68 -3.97
N LEU A 36 26.43 36.71 -4.24
CA LEU A 36 25.03 36.79 -3.83
C LEU A 36 24.88 36.76 -2.32
N LEU A 37 25.55 35.82 -1.63
CA LEU A 37 25.45 35.64 -0.19
C LEU A 37 25.88 36.89 0.60
N GLN A 38 26.89 37.62 0.10
CA GLN A 38 27.34 38.90 0.69
C GLN A 38 26.32 40.04 0.51
N ARG A 39 25.43 39.94 -0.48
CA ARG A 39 24.39 40.95 -0.77
C ARG A 39 23.08 40.68 -0.05
N MET A 40 22.91 39.48 0.51
CA MET A 40 21.69 39.04 1.20
C MET A 40 21.60 39.57 2.63
N THR A 41 20.41 40.03 2.99
CA THR A 41 19.99 40.27 4.37
C THR A 41 19.74 38.95 5.11
N LEU A 42 19.64 38.99 6.43
CA LEU A 42 19.26 37.81 7.22
C LEU A 42 17.87 37.27 6.81
N ASP A 43 16.92 38.16 6.50
CA ASP A 43 15.56 37.76 6.11
C ASP A 43 15.56 37.05 4.75
N GLU A 44 16.36 37.52 3.79
CA GLU A 44 16.55 36.85 2.50
C GLU A 44 17.21 35.47 2.67
N LYS A 45 18.17 35.34 3.61
CA LYS A 45 18.83 34.06 3.91
C LYS A 45 17.87 33.04 4.53
N ILE A 46 17.11 33.46 5.54
CA ILE A 46 16.09 32.62 6.20
C ILE A 46 14.99 32.22 5.21
N GLY A 47 14.55 33.15 4.36
CA GLY A 47 13.60 32.85 3.28
C GLY A 47 14.10 31.73 2.38
N GLN A 48 15.38 31.73 2.00
CA GLN A 48 15.96 30.64 1.19
C GLN A 48 15.90 29.26 1.87
N MET A 49 15.96 29.20 3.21
CA MET A 49 15.88 27.96 3.99
C MET A 49 14.44 27.48 4.21
N THR A 50 13.44 28.19 3.67
CA THR A 50 12.02 27.92 3.90
C THR A 50 11.40 27.29 2.66
N GLN A 51 10.78 26.13 2.83
CA GLN A 51 9.92 25.49 1.85
C GLN A 51 8.49 25.37 2.37
N ALA A 52 7.52 25.82 1.58
CA ALA A 52 6.08 25.77 1.91
C ALA A 52 5.30 25.00 0.84
N ASP A 53 4.20 24.35 1.22
CA ASP A 53 3.31 23.74 0.24
C ASP A 53 2.51 24.83 -0.50
N ARG A 54 2.31 24.65 -1.80
CA ARG A 54 1.57 25.61 -2.63
C ARG A 54 0.15 25.88 -2.13
N SER A 55 -0.47 24.93 -1.41
CA SER A 55 -1.85 25.04 -0.94
C SER A 55 -2.04 26.14 0.09
N VAL A 56 -0.98 26.51 0.82
CA VAL A 56 -1.04 27.56 1.86
C VAL A 56 -0.68 28.95 1.36
N ILE A 57 -0.15 29.08 0.14
CA ILE A 57 0.10 30.38 -0.49
C ILE A 57 -1.23 31.00 -0.93
N LYS A 58 -1.86 31.75 -0.03
CA LYS A 58 -3.12 32.47 -0.30
C LYS A 58 -2.87 33.86 -0.90
N ASN A 59 -1.77 34.50 -0.53
CA ASN A 59 -1.31 35.75 -1.09
C ASN A 59 0.02 35.54 -1.79
N LEU A 60 0.05 35.72 -3.12
CA LEU A 60 1.26 35.50 -3.90
C LEU A 60 2.40 36.47 -3.55
N ASP A 61 2.08 37.65 -3.02
CA ASP A 61 3.11 38.59 -2.58
C ASP A 61 3.91 38.06 -1.38
N ASP A 62 3.42 37.04 -0.67
CA ASP A 62 4.16 36.40 0.42
C ASP A 62 5.48 35.77 -0.08
N LEU A 63 5.49 35.23 -1.31
CA LEU A 63 6.72 34.69 -1.92
C LEU A 63 7.84 35.74 -2.00
N LYS A 64 7.47 36.98 -2.35
CA LYS A 64 8.38 38.13 -2.41
C LYS A 64 8.70 38.67 -1.02
N ASN A 65 7.68 38.86 -0.19
CA ASN A 65 7.79 39.56 1.10
C ASN A 65 8.57 38.75 2.14
N TYR A 66 8.48 37.42 2.09
CA TYR A 66 9.20 36.49 2.95
C TYR A 66 10.40 35.84 2.27
N PHE A 67 10.70 36.22 1.02
CA PHE A 67 11.83 35.72 0.22
C PHE A 67 11.87 34.19 0.13
N ILE A 68 10.70 33.56 0.03
CA ILE A 68 10.54 32.10 0.10
C ILE A 68 11.43 31.41 -0.92
N GLY A 69 12.28 30.50 -0.44
CA GLY A 69 13.29 29.82 -1.21
C GLY A 69 12.73 28.71 -2.08
N SER A 70 11.71 28.01 -1.58
CA SER A 70 11.13 26.88 -2.27
C SER A 70 9.63 26.76 -2.01
N LEU A 71 8.91 26.22 -3.01
CA LEU A 71 7.58 25.65 -2.81
C LEU A 71 7.62 24.16 -3.12
N LEU A 72 6.62 23.44 -2.65
CA LEU A 72 6.32 22.10 -3.15
C LEU A 72 4.84 21.88 -3.43
N SER A 73 4.56 20.76 -4.08
CA SER A 73 3.24 20.12 -4.07
C SER A 73 3.35 18.78 -3.34
N GLY A 74 2.71 18.66 -2.17
CA GLY A 74 2.51 17.35 -1.53
C GLY A 74 1.57 16.45 -2.34
N GLY A 75 1.44 15.18 -1.94
CA GLY A 75 0.62 14.19 -2.66
C GLY A 75 -0.83 14.66 -2.88
N GLY A 76 -1.21 14.85 -4.14
CA GLY A 76 -2.53 15.35 -4.54
C GLY A 76 -2.71 16.87 -4.52
N SER A 77 -1.68 17.65 -4.19
CA SER A 77 -1.69 19.12 -4.18
C SER A 77 -1.56 19.71 -5.60
N ALA A 78 -2.37 19.21 -6.54
CA ALA A 78 -2.39 19.67 -7.93
C ALA A 78 -3.02 21.08 -8.06
N PRO A 79 -2.68 21.84 -9.12
CA PRO A 79 -3.46 23.00 -9.53
C PRO A 79 -4.90 22.59 -9.89
N SER A 80 -5.82 23.56 -9.90
CA SER A 80 -7.24 23.33 -10.22
C SER A 80 -7.44 22.70 -11.61
N SER A 81 -6.56 23.02 -12.56
CA SER A 81 -6.45 22.34 -13.85
C SER A 81 -5.25 21.40 -13.81
N ASN A 82 -5.47 20.13 -13.43
CA ASN A 82 -4.41 19.11 -13.43
C ASN A 82 -4.09 18.66 -14.87
N THR A 83 -3.33 19.49 -15.58
CA THR A 83 -2.83 19.30 -16.94
C THR A 83 -1.41 19.85 -17.03
N PRO A 84 -0.55 19.41 -17.96
CA PRO A 84 0.83 19.90 -18.04
C PRO A 84 0.90 21.44 -18.14
N THR A 85 0.02 22.04 -18.95
CA THR A 85 -0.10 23.50 -19.09
C THR A 85 -0.53 24.17 -17.78
N GLY A 86 -1.52 23.60 -17.06
CA GLY A 86 -1.99 24.16 -15.80
C GLY A 86 -0.92 24.18 -14.71
N TRP A 87 -0.07 23.15 -14.66
CA TRP A 87 1.10 23.14 -13.80
C TRP A 87 2.15 24.17 -14.22
N ALA A 88 2.50 24.24 -15.50
CA ALA A 88 3.45 25.22 -16.03
C ALA A 88 2.99 26.68 -15.80
N ASP A 89 1.69 26.96 -15.94
CA ASP A 89 1.10 28.26 -15.66
C ASP A 89 1.24 28.64 -14.19
N MET A 90 0.93 27.72 -13.28
CA MET A 90 1.08 27.91 -11.83
C MET A 90 2.55 28.16 -11.46
N TYR A 91 3.47 27.35 -11.98
CA TYR A 91 4.90 27.51 -11.75
C TYR A 91 5.42 28.87 -12.22
N ASP A 92 5.08 29.27 -13.45
CA ASP A 92 5.50 30.56 -14.02
C ASP A 92 4.96 31.76 -13.22
N GLU A 93 3.75 31.64 -12.66
CA GLU A 93 3.16 32.67 -11.80
C GLU A 93 3.95 32.86 -10.50
N TYR A 94 4.33 31.75 -9.85
CA TYR A 94 5.17 31.79 -8.64
C TYR A 94 6.56 32.35 -8.94
N GLN A 95 7.19 31.95 -10.05
CA GLN A 95 8.50 32.47 -10.45
C GLN A 95 8.46 33.96 -10.76
N LYS A 96 7.43 34.47 -11.46
CA LYS A 96 7.28 35.92 -11.69
C LYS A 96 7.28 36.70 -10.37
N LYS A 97 6.61 36.16 -9.35
CA LYS A 97 6.48 36.81 -8.04
C LYS A 97 7.79 36.84 -7.26
N THR A 98 8.57 35.77 -7.27
CA THR A 98 9.89 35.75 -6.60
C THR A 98 10.88 36.70 -7.30
N LEU A 99 10.81 36.82 -8.63
CA LEU A 99 11.66 37.71 -9.43
C LEU A 99 11.33 39.21 -9.29
N GLU A 100 10.21 39.58 -8.66
CA GLU A 100 9.93 40.96 -8.24
C GLU A 100 10.79 41.39 -7.03
N ALA A 101 11.35 40.44 -6.27
CA ALA A 101 12.20 40.74 -5.11
C ALA A 101 13.51 41.43 -5.51
N ARG A 102 14.12 42.18 -4.58
CA ARG A 102 15.31 43.00 -4.82
C ARG A 102 16.48 42.26 -5.46
N LEU A 103 16.75 41.04 -5.02
CA LEU A 103 17.86 40.19 -5.52
C LEU A 103 17.44 39.19 -6.60
N LYS A 104 16.14 39.13 -6.94
CA LYS A 104 15.59 38.28 -8.01
C LYS A 104 16.06 36.82 -7.93
N ILE A 105 16.10 36.26 -6.72
CA ILE A 105 16.49 34.86 -6.51
C ILE A 105 15.30 33.98 -6.97
N PRO A 106 15.48 33.11 -7.97
CA PRO A 106 14.40 32.25 -8.46
C PRO A 106 13.98 31.25 -7.37
N LEU A 107 12.72 30.82 -7.45
CA LEU A 107 12.21 29.74 -6.61
C LEU A 107 12.84 28.41 -7.08
N ILE A 108 12.98 27.44 -6.18
CA ILE A 108 13.11 26.02 -6.58
C ILE A 108 11.82 25.31 -6.18
N TYR A 109 11.18 24.59 -7.10
CA TYR A 109 9.91 23.92 -6.85
C TYR A 109 10.10 22.41 -6.74
N GLY A 110 9.63 21.81 -5.65
CA GLY A 110 9.71 20.37 -5.36
C GLY A 110 8.41 19.60 -5.61
N ILE A 111 8.51 18.33 -5.98
CA ILE A 111 7.37 17.40 -6.08
C ILE A 111 7.80 15.96 -5.80
N ASP A 112 6.90 15.13 -5.30
CA ASP A 112 7.03 13.67 -5.33
C ASP A 112 6.64 13.15 -6.73
N ALA A 113 7.66 12.93 -7.57
CA ALA A 113 7.55 12.21 -8.84
C ALA A 113 8.32 10.87 -8.74
N VAL A 114 7.83 10.00 -7.85
CA VAL A 114 8.53 8.81 -7.33
C VAL A 114 8.43 7.57 -8.22
N HIS A 115 7.51 7.56 -9.19
CA HIS A 115 7.37 6.47 -10.18
C HIS A 115 6.80 7.01 -11.50
N GLY A 116 7.40 8.10 -12.00
CA GLY A 116 6.82 8.96 -13.03
C GLY A 116 6.34 10.28 -12.43
N ASN A 117 5.80 11.20 -13.24
CA ASN A 117 5.21 12.45 -12.73
C ASN A 117 3.82 12.17 -12.13
N ASN A 118 3.79 11.42 -11.03
CA ASN A 118 2.60 10.71 -10.54
C ASN A 118 1.49 11.60 -9.97
N ASN A 119 1.75 12.88 -9.71
CA ASN A 119 0.71 13.86 -9.35
C ASN A 119 0.00 14.47 -10.59
N LEU A 120 0.61 14.35 -11.76
CA LEU A 120 0.11 14.89 -13.03
C LEU A 120 -0.82 13.87 -13.69
N LYS A 121 -2.04 14.32 -14.01
CA LYS A 121 -2.99 13.49 -14.75
C LYS A 121 -2.45 13.18 -16.16
N ASP A 122 -2.61 11.93 -16.58
CA ASP A 122 -2.24 11.38 -17.89
C ASP A 122 -0.72 11.28 -18.16
N ALA A 123 0.12 11.58 -17.17
CA ALA A 123 1.54 11.22 -17.15
C ALA A 123 1.74 9.69 -17.20
N VAL A 124 2.93 9.26 -17.59
CA VAL A 124 3.29 7.84 -17.49
C VAL A 124 3.56 7.49 -16.03
N ILE A 125 3.00 6.36 -15.58
CA ILE A 125 3.24 5.81 -14.25
C ILE A 125 4.01 4.51 -14.42
N PHE A 126 5.26 4.50 -13.96
CA PHE A 126 6.13 3.34 -13.94
C PHE A 126 5.77 2.39 -12.80
N PRO A 127 6.25 1.13 -12.84
CA PRO A 127 6.22 0.27 -11.66
C PRO A 127 6.86 0.96 -10.46
N HIS A 128 6.31 0.74 -9.26
CA HIS A 128 6.97 1.17 -8.02
C HIS A 128 8.32 0.46 -7.81
N ASN A 129 9.16 1.04 -6.97
CA ASN A 129 10.57 0.66 -6.82
C ASN A 129 10.77 -0.82 -6.47
N ILE A 130 9.88 -1.47 -5.71
CA ILE A 130 10.02 -2.92 -5.43
C ILE A 130 10.03 -3.75 -6.71
N GLY A 131 9.17 -3.40 -7.67
CA GLY A 131 9.12 -4.02 -8.99
C GLY A 131 10.33 -3.65 -9.84
N LEU A 132 10.74 -2.37 -9.82
CA LEU A 132 11.97 -1.94 -10.51
C LEU A 132 13.22 -2.63 -9.94
N GLY A 133 13.22 -2.91 -8.64
CA GLY A 133 14.20 -3.73 -7.95
C GLY A 133 14.35 -5.11 -8.57
N CYS A 134 13.22 -5.74 -8.89
CA CYS A 134 13.18 -7.08 -9.46
C CYS A 134 13.80 -7.15 -10.88
N THR A 135 13.88 -6.03 -11.60
CA THR A 135 14.51 -5.98 -12.93
C THR A 135 16.02 -6.19 -12.89
N ARG A 136 16.68 -5.80 -11.78
CA ARG A 136 18.16 -5.72 -11.67
C ARG A 136 18.82 -4.93 -12.81
N ASN A 137 18.09 -4.01 -13.46
CA ASN A 137 18.49 -3.38 -14.71
C ASN A 137 18.76 -1.87 -14.55
N PRO A 138 19.98 -1.45 -14.18
CA PRO A 138 20.28 -0.04 -13.95
C PRO A 138 20.06 0.84 -15.19
N GLU A 139 20.28 0.34 -16.40
CA GLU A 139 20.05 1.12 -17.63
C GLU A 139 18.57 1.42 -17.84
N LEU A 140 17.69 0.47 -17.53
CA LEU A 140 16.25 0.68 -17.60
C LEU A 140 15.76 1.66 -16.53
N ILE A 141 16.30 1.58 -15.30
CA ILE A 141 15.98 2.52 -14.21
C ILE A 141 16.44 3.93 -14.56
N LYS A 142 17.63 4.07 -15.15
CA LYS A 142 18.14 5.34 -15.67
C LYS A 142 17.22 5.92 -16.74
N LEU A 143 16.77 5.10 -17.69
CA LEU A 143 15.87 5.55 -18.75
C LEU A 143 14.48 5.97 -18.22
N ALA A 144 13.89 5.19 -17.32
CA ALA A 144 12.63 5.55 -16.65
C ALA A 144 12.76 6.85 -15.86
N SER A 145 13.91 7.06 -15.21
CA SER A 145 14.23 8.29 -14.47
C SER A 145 14.43 9.49 -15.40
N GLN A 146 15.05 9.32 -16.57
CA GLN A 146 15.17 10.37 -17.60
C GLN A 146 13.81 10.78 -18.16
N ILE A 147 12.92 9.81 -18.40
CA ILE A 147 11.55 10.09 -18.82
C ILE A 147 10.79 10.84 -17.73
N THR A 148 10.91 10.39 -16.48
CA THR A 148 10.33 11.09 -15.32
C THR A 148 10.83 12.54 -15.27
N ALA A 149 12.13 12.76 -15.44
CA ALA A 149 12.71 14.10 -15.48
C ALA A 149 12.13 14.97 -16.62
N ALA A 150 11.99 14.41 -17.82
CA ALA A 150 11.38 15.11 -18.95
C ALA A 150 9.91 15.49 -18.70
N GLU A 151 9.11 14.59 -18.11
CA GLU A 151 7.71 14.87 -17.80
C GLU A 151 7.53 15.84 -16.62
N VAL A 152 8.45 15.85 -15.66
CA VAL A 152 8.48 16.86 -14.59
C VAL A 152 8.90 18.21 -15.17
N ALA A 153 9.98 18.28 -15.96
CA ALA A 153 10.44 19.50 -16.61
C ALA A 153 9.36 20.15 -17.50
N ALA A 154 8.50 19.34 -18.13
CA ALA A 154 7.36 19.81 -18.93
C ALA A 154 6.32 20.62 -18.12
N THR A 155 6.31 20.46 -16.79
CA THR A 155 5.45 21.21 -15.86
C THR A 155 6.14 22.43 -15.26
N GLY A 156 7.41 22.66 -15.59
CA GLY A 156 8.24 23.71 -15.01
C GLY A 156 8.89 23.37 -13.67
N ILE A 157 8.44 22.32 -12.99
CA ILE A 157 9.00 21.90 -11.70
C ILE A 157 10.48 21.51 -11.84
N ASP A 158 11.28 21.83 -10.82
CA ASP A 158 12.75 21.79 -10.89
C ASP A 158 13.37 20.61 -10.13
N TRP A 159 12.64 20.09 -9.13
CA TRP A 159 13.17 19.20 -8.10
C TRP A 159 12.21 18.04 -7.82
N ASN A 160 12.73 16.82 -7.93
CA ASN A 160 12.02 15.59 -7.63
C ASN A 160 12.51 14.99 -6.31
N PHE A 161 11.59 14.64 -5.41
CA PHE A 161 11.87 13.92 -4.18
C PHE A 161 12.07 12.41 -4.43
N ALA A 162 13.03 12.07 -5.30
CA ALA A 162 13.39 10.71 -5.68
C ALA A 162 14.88 10.61 -6.06
N PRO A 163 15.51 9.44 -5.94
CA PRO A 163 14.93 8.14 -5.56
C PRO A 163 14.82 7.91 -4.05
N CYS A 164 13.82 7.12 -3.64
CA CYS A 164 13.85 6.44 -2.34
C CYS A 164 14.83 5.26 -2.43
N ILE A 165 15.87 5.30 -1.59
CA ILE A 165 16.95 4.30 -1.53
C ILE A 165 16.97 3.60 -0.16
N ALA A 166 15.81 3.57 0.50
CA ALA A 166 15.60 2.77 1.69
C ALA A 166 15.96 1.30 1.41
N VAL A 167 16.54 0.64 2.41
CA VAL A 167 16.76 -0.81 2.40
C VAL A 167 15.81 -1.40 3.42
N VAL A 168 14.76 -2.07 2.95
CA VAL A 168 13.66 -2.55 3.80
C VAL A 168 14.07 -3.83 4.47
N ARG A 169 13.92 -3.89 5.79
CA ARG A 169 14.24 -5.07 6.60
C ARG A 169 13.02 -5.69 7.27
N ASP A 170 11.85 -5.09 7.11
CA ASP A 170 10.57 -5.59 7.62
C ASP A 170 9.44 -5.15 6.68
N GLU A 171 8.86 -6.12 5.96
CA GLU A 171 7.82 -5.89 4.96
C GLU A 171 6.49 -5.39 5.56
N ARG A 172 6.32 -5.39 6.88
CA ARG A 172 5.14 -4.78 7.54
C ARG A 172 5.06 -3.27 7.32
N TRP A 173 6.17 -2.65 6.95
CA TRP A 173 6.24 -1.22 6.67
C TRP A 173 5.43 -0.83 5.43
N GLY A 174 4.58 0.18 5.60
CA GLY A 174 3.70 0.74 4.56
C GLY A 174 4.41 1.45 3.42
N ARG A 175 5.75 1.58 3.46
CA ARG A 175 6.58 2.11 2.36
C ARG A 175 7.50 1.07 1.73
N THR A 176 7.27 -0.21 2.00
CA THR A 176 8.07 -1.30 1.42
C THR A 176 8.17 -1.19 -0.11
N TYR A 177 7.08 -0.82 -0.78
CA TYR A 177 7.04 -0.68 -2.24
C TYR A 177 7.91 0.47 -2.78
N GLU A 178 8.25 1.46 -1.95
CA GLU A 178 9.09 2.60 -2.34
C GLU A 178 10.58 2.25 -2.33
N SER A 179 10.96 1.09 -1.77
CA SER A 179 12.32 0.59 -1.79
C SER A 179 12.59 -0.28 -3.01
N PHE A 180 13.83 -0.27 -3.51
CA PHE A 180 14.28 -1.22 -4.52
C PHE A 180 14.44 -2.65 -4.00
N GLY A 181 14.41 -2.88 -2.69
CA GLY A 181 14.52 -4.20 -2.09
C GLY A 181 15.15 -4.20 -0.71
N GLU A 182 15.48 -5.40 -0.22
CA GLU A 182 16.03 -5.60 1.13
C GLU A 182 17.56 -5.57 1.22
N SER A 183 18.25 -5.27 0.12
CA SER A 183 19.72 -5.32 0.06
C SER A 183 20.36 -3.97 -0.27
N ALA A 184 21.54 -3.74 0.32
CA ALA A 184 22.36 -2.56 0.06
C ALA A 184 22.83 -2.49 -1.41
N GLU A 185 23.08 -3.65 -2.03
CA GLU A 185 23.50 -3.76 -3.44
C GLU A 185 22.48 -3.13 -4.38
N LEU A 186 21.18 -3.37 -4.16
CA LEU A 186 20.12 -2.80 -5.01
C LEU A 186 19.97 -1.31 -4.80
N ALA A 187 20.06 -0.84 -3.55
CA ALA A 187 20.03 0.59 -3.24
C ALA A 187 21.22 1.34 -3.87
N GLU A 188 22.42 0.75 -3.90
CA GLU A 188 23.57 1.27 -4.63
C GLU A 188 23.33 1.27 -6.14
N LEU A 189 23.05 0.10 -6.72
CA LEU A 189 22.99 -0.10 -8.17
C LEU A 189 21.88 0.75 -8.82
N LEU A 190 20.67 0.65 -8.29
CA LEU A 190 19.48 1.27 -8.89
C LEU A 190 19.28 2.70 -8.40
N GLY A 191 19.66 3.01 -7.16
CA GLY A 191 19.66 4.39 -6.65
C GLY A 191 20.63 5.28 -7.43
N SER A 192 21.85 4.81 -7.68
CA SER A 192 22.84 5.49 -8.53
C SER A 192 22.30 5.75 -9.95
N ALA A 193 21.70 4.74 -10.57
CA ALA A 193 21.13 4.85 -11.90
C ALA A 193 19.98 5.87 -11.97
N ALA A 194 19.10 5.89 -10.95
CA ALA A 194 18.00 6.84 -10.86
C ALA A 194 18.49 8.29 -10.70
N VAL A 195 19.48 8.53 -9.84
CA VAL A 195 20.12 9.86 -9.69
C VAL A 195 20.70 10.32 -11.03
N ASN A 196 21.44 9.44 -11.71
CA ASN A 196 22.04 9.75 -13.01
C ASN A 196 20.97 10.04 -14.08
N GLY A 197 19.87 9.29 -14.08
CA GLY A 197 18.76 9.51 -15.01
C GLY A 197 18.02 10.82 -14.78
N LEU A 198 17.79 11.20 -13.52
CA LEU A 198 17.13 12.45 -13.17
C LEU A 198 18.00 13.67 -13.50
N GLN A 199 19.27 13.68 -13.06
CA GLN A 199 20.12 14.88 -13.14
C GLN A 199 20.92 14.98 -14.45
N GLY A 200 21.12 13.85 -15.14
CA GLY A 200 22.08 13.73 -16.24
C GLY A 200 23.51 14.13 -15.84
N GLU A 201 24.39 14.27 -16.83
CA GLU A 201 25.77 14.74 -16.60
C GLU A 201 25.86 16.25 -16.32
N ASN A 202 24.84 17.01 -16.74
CA ASN A 202 24.75 18.45 -16.54
C ASN A 202 23.37 18.82 -16.00
N LEU A 203 23.30 19.20 -14.73
CA LEU A 203 22.05 19.54 -14.06
C LEU A 203 21.29 20.72 -14.71
N SER A 204 21.97 21.60 -15.46
CA SER A 204 21.31 22.69 -16.22
C SER A 204 20.71 22.23 -17.56
N GLY A 205 20.68 20.92 -17.81
CA GLY A 205 20.15 20.30 -19.03
C GLY A 205 18.66 20.54 -19.19
N LYS A 206 18.18 20.48 -20.44
CA LYS A 206 16.79 20.84 -20.79
C LYS A 206 15.73 20.00 -20.06
N ILE A 207 16.00 18.72 -19.87
CA ILE A 207 15.07 17.75 -19.28
C ILE A 207 15.51 17.29 -17.89
N ASN A 208 16.63 17.83 -17.38
CA ASN A 208 17.26 17.31 -16.19
C ASN A 208 16.65 17.96 -14.95
N ILE A 209 16.43 17.17 -13.92
CA ILE A 209 15.71 17.54 -12.70
C ILE A 209 16.59 17.21 -11.50
N LEU A 210 16.59 18.09 -10.50
CA LEU A 210 17.31 17.84 -9.26
C LEU A 210 16.77 16.58 -8.58
N ALA A 211 17.66 15.64 -8.25
CA ALA A 211 17.31 14.44 -7.51
C ALA A 211 17.43 14.64 -6.00
N CYS A 212 16.68 13.85 -5.25
CA CYS A 212 16.69 13.79 -3.79
C CYS A 212 16.80 12.34 -3.33
N ALA A 213 17.97 11.92 -2.83
CA ALA A 213 18.10 10.61 -2.21
C ALA A 213 17.39 10.62 -0.84
N LYS A 214 16.47 9.67 -0.61
CA LYS A 214 15.64 9.64 0.61
C LYS A 214 15.42 8.23 1.19
N HIS A 215 15.11 8.08 2.49
CA HIS A 215 15.21 9.12 3.54
C HIS A 215 16.40 8.83 4.46
N PHE A 216 17.27 9.82 4.64
CA PHE A 216 18.54 9.66 5.36
C PHE A 216 18.29 9.64 6.86
N ILE A 217 18.47 8.53 7.57
CA ILE A 217 18.89 7.22 7.08
C ILE A 217 18.20 6.10 7.88
N ALA A 218 18.11 4.91 7.29
CA ALA A 218 17.59 3.70 7.92
C ALA A 218 16.10 3.76 8.27
N ASP A 219 15.32 4.47 7.47
CA ASP A 219 13.86 4.41 7.46
C ASP A 219 13.34 2.97 7.28
N GLY A 220 13.96 2.17 6.41
CA GLY A 220 13.57 0.78 6.18
C GLY A 220 13.93 -0.24 7.27
N ALA A 221 14.55 0.18 8.38
CA ALA A 221 14.99 -0.69 9.48
C ALA A 221 14.27 -0.45 10.81
N THR A 222 13.14 0.26 10.78
CA THR A 222 12.37 0.51 12.00
C THR A 222 11.85 -0.79 12.59
N ASN A 223 11.89 -0.88 13.91
CA ASN A 223 11.48 -2.08 14.63
C ASN A 223 10.00 -2.42 14.35
N GLY A 224 9.75 -3.63 13.86
CA GLY A 224 8.41 -4.09 13.49
C GLY A 224 7.86 -3.46 12.20
N GLY A 225 8.70 -2.79 11.40
CA GLY A 225 8.27 -2.09 10.18
C GLY A 225 7.38 -0.89 10.47
N GLN A 226 7.48 -0.28 11.65
CA GLN A 226 6.67 0.89 11.99
C GLN A 226 7.15 2.14 11.23
N ASP A 227 6.30 2.76 10.43
CA ASP A 227 6.61 4.01 9.74
C ASP A 227 6.98 5.09 10.75
N GLN A 228 8.04 5.84 10.44
CA GLN A 228 8.60 6.90 11.31
C GLN A 228 9.08 6.41 12.69
N GLY A 229 9.16 5.08 12.88
CA GLY A 229 9.53 4.41 14.12
C GLY A 229 11.02 4.53 14.47
N ASN A 230 11.50 3.59 15.28
CA ASN A 230 12.89 3.57 15.76
C ASN A 230 13.66 2.40 15.16
N SER A 231 14.78 2.68 14.51
CA SER A 231 15.72 1.70 13.98
C SER A 231 16.74 1.36 15.06
N ILE A 232 16.65 0.13 15.58
CA ILE A 232 17.47 -0.36 16.70
C ILE A 232 18.58 -1.25 16.15
N ILE A 233 19.63 -0.61 15.65
CA ILE A 233 20.78 -1.27 15.01
C ILE A 233 22.07 -0.59 15.45
N ASP A 234 23.18 -1.35 15.46
CA ASP A 234 24.49 -0.75 15.69
C ASP A 234 24.98 0.04 14.46
N GLU A 235 26.02 0.87 14.65
CA GLU A 235 26.54 1.69 13.56
C GLU A 235 27.18 0.85 12.45
N THR A 236 27.68 -0.35 12.77
CA THR A 236 28.23 -1.28 11.79
C THR A 236 27.15 -1.71 10.79
N ALA A 237 25.99 -2.13 11.29
CA ALA A 237 24.83 -2.49 10.47
C ALA A 237 24.28 -1.27 9.73
N LEU A 238 24.17 -0.11 10.39
CA LEU A 238 23.74 1.13 9.74
C LEU A 238 24.60 1.45 8.51
N ARG A 239 25.92 1.36 8.65
CA ARG A 239 26.90 1.65 7.59
C ARG A 239 26.96 0.56 6.53
N ALA A 240 26.81 -0.71 6.90
CA ALA A 240 26.89 -1.82 5.97
C ALA A 240 25.62 -1.98 5.13
N ILE A 241 24.46 -1.65 5.68
CA ILE A 241 23.16 -1.94 5.06
C ILE A 241 22.52 -0.66 4.48
N HIS A 242 22.44 0.42 5.27
CA HIS A 242 21.60 1.57 4.89
C HIS A 242 22.39 2.74 4.29
N LEU A 243 23.70 2.82 4.52
CA LEU A 243 24.56 3.89 4.01
C LEU A 243 25.06 3.70 2.56
N PRO A 244 25.26 2.49 2.01
CA PRO A 244 25.87 2.31 0.68
C PRO A 244 25.15 3.04 -0.46
N GLY A 245 23.81 3.04 -0.46
CA GLY A 245 23.02 3.78 -1.45
C GLY A 245 23.32 5.29 -1.44
N TYR A 246 23.53 5.89 -0.26
CA TYR A 246 23.88 7.31 -0.15
C TYR A 246 25.30 7.59 -0.63
N ILE A 247 26.25 6.69 -0.34
CA ILE A 247 27.63 6.81 -0.84
C ILE A 247 27.62 6.82 -2.38
N ALA A 248 26.86 5.90 -2.99
CA ALA A 248 26.71 5.83 -4.44
C ALA A 248 26.01 7.08 -5.02
N ALA A 249 24.90 7.51 -4.42
CA ALA A 249 24.18 8.72 -4.85
C ALA A 249 25.05 9.99 -4.75
N ILE A 250 25.85 10.14 -3.69
CA ILE A 250 26.79 11.26 -3.53
C ILE A 250 27.88 11.22 -4.61
N LYS A 251 28.38 10.04 -4.96
CA LYS A 251 29.36 9.85 -6.02
C LYS A 251 28.81 10.24 -7.40
N GLU A 252 27.53 9.97 -7.67
CA GLU A 252 26.81 10.45 -8.86
C GLU A 252 26.45 11.95 -8.80
N GLY A 253 26.76 12.62 -7.69
CA GLY A 253 26.54 14.05 -7.53
C GLY A 253 25.08 14.41 -7.26
N VAL A 254 24.32 13.57 -6.54
CA VAL A 254 22.96 13.90 -6.07
C VAL A 254 22.96 15.29 -5.42
N GLY A 255 22.04 16.16 -5.81
CA GLY A 255 22.07 17.55 -5.38
C GLY A 255 21.31 17.84 -4.08
N SER A 256 20.44 16.92 -3.64
CA SER A 256 19.72 17.04 -2.37
C SER A 256 19.56 15.68 -1.67
N ILE A 257 19.45 15.72 -0.34
CA ILE A 257 19.17 14.55 0.50
C ILE A 257 18.07 14.93 1.50
N MET A 258 17.03 14.10 1.59
CA MET A 258 15.92 14.29 2.54
C MET A 258 16.15 13.44 3.78
N VAL A 259 15.98 14.02 4.96
CA VAL A 259 16.17 13.33 6.25
C VAL A 259 14.94 12.51 6.61
N SER A 260 15.13 11.30 7.12
CA SER A 260 14.06 10.39 7.57
C SER A 260 13.38 10.86 8.86
N TYR A 261 12.05 10.69 8.96
CA TYR A 261 11.32 10.87 10.21
C TYR A 261 11.76 9.93 11.34
N SER A 262 12.34 8.79 10.98
CA SER A 262 12.66 7.74 11.94
C SER A 262 13.68 8.20 12.99
N SER A 263 13.82 7.40 14.03
CA SER A 263 14.88 7.54 15.02
C SER A 263 15.93 6.46 14.79
N TRP A 264 17.19 6.75 15.17
CA TRP A 264 18.22 5.73 15.29
C TRP A 264 18.58 5.58 16.77
N ASN A 265 18.40 4.38 17.32
CA ASN A 265 18.63 4.08 18.74
C ASN A 265 17.98 5.09 19.72
N GLY A 266 16.78 5.57 19.37
CA GLY A 266 15.97 6.47 20.20
C GLY A 266 16.15 7.97 19.93
N GLU A 267 17.09 8.37 19.07
CA GLU A 267 17.30 9.78 18.70
C GLU A 267 16.72 10.09 17.32
N LYS A 268 15.85 11.11 17.23
CA LYS A 268 15.23 11.54 15.97
C LYS A 268 16.26 12.09 14.99
N LEU A 269 16.20 11.64 13.74
CA LEU A 269 17.24 11.93 12.74
C LEU A 269 17.28 13.40 12.31
N HIS A 270 16.16 14.12 12.33
CA HIS A 270 16.13 15.57 12.04
C HIS A 270 16.92 16.43 13.04
N GLY A 271 17.22 15.92 14.23
CA GLY A 271 18.06 16.57 15.25
C GLY A 271 19.47 15.97 15.37
N HIS A 272 19.79 14.94 14.58
CA HIS A 272 20.94 14.08 14.81
C HIS A 272 22.23 14.65 14.18
N LYS A 273 22.88 15.59 14.87
CA LYS A 273 24.06 16.32 14.37
C LYS A 273 25.19 15.42 13.86
N TYR A 274 25.49 14.35 14.57
CA TYR A 274 26.55 13.42 14.18
C TYR A 274 26.32 12.85 12.77
N LEU A 275 25.12 12.34 12.48
CA LEU A 275 24.80 11.77 11.17
C LEU A 275 24.68 12.85 10.09
N LEU A 276 23.99 13.96 10.36
CA LEU A 276 23.72 14.99 9.35
C LEU A 276 24.94 15.86 9.02
N THR A 277 25.78 16.16 10.02
CA THR A 277 26.95 17.03 9.84
C THR A 277 28.24 16.23 9.79
N ASP A 278 28.54 15.42 10.80
CA ASP A 278 29.86 14.80 10.91
C ASP A 278 30.03 13.67 9.89
N VAL A 279 29.02 12.82 9.70
CA VAL A 279 29.03 11.74 8.71
C VAL A 279 28.67 12.28 7.33
N LEU A 280 27.46 12.80 7.12
CA LEU A 280 26.98 13.13 5.77
C LEU A 280 27.77 14.27 5.10
N LYS A 281 27.88 15.43 5.77
CA LYS A 281 28.60 16.59 5.22
C LYS A 281 30.12 16.48 5.43
N GLY A 282 30.54 15.90 6.55
CA GLY A 282 31.93 15.81 6.99
C GLY A 282 32.67 14.63 6.36
N GLU A 283 32.29 13.41 6.69
CA GLU A 283 32.93 12.17 6.24
C GLU A 283 32.68 11.93 4.73
N LEU A 284 31.40 11.92 4.32
CA LEU A 284 30.99 11.60 2.94
C LEU A 284 31.13 12.79 1.97
N LYS A 285 31.47 13.98 2.48
CA LYS A 285 31.68 15.20 1.68
C LYS A 285 30.48 15.58 0.81
N PHE A 286 29.26 15.34 1.29
CA PHE A 286 28.06 15.78 0.58
C PHE A 286 28.07 17.30 0.37
N ASP A 287 28.04 17.73 -0.89
CA ASP A 287 28.18 19.12 -1.34
C ASP A 287 26.85 19.74 -1.80
N GLY A 288 25.75 18.97 -1.76
CA GLY A 288 24.39 19.45 -1.97
C GLY A 288 23.78 20.06 -0.69
N PHE A 289 22.45 20.19 -0.66
CA PHE A 289 21.72 20.66 0.53
C PHE A 289 20.85 19.56 1.14
N VAL A 290 20.70 19.61 2.46
CA VAL A 290 19.88 18.68 3.26
C VAL A 290 18.51 19.32 3.49
N VAL A 291 17.44 18.61 3.14
CA VAL A 291 16.06 19.04 3.40
C VAL A 291 15.41 18.17 4.48
N SER A 292 14.55 18.76 5.33
CA SER A 292 13.67 17.96 6.19
C SER A 292 12.61 17.22 5.38
N ASP A 293 11.96 16.24 6.00
CA ASP A 293 10.70 15.69 5.48
C ASP A 293 9.53 16.61 5.91
N TRP A 294 8.32 16.31 5.45
CA TRP A 294 7.11 17.11 5.64
C TRP A 294 6.78 17.34 7.12
N GLN A 295 6.96 18.58 7.60
CA GLN A 295 6.69 18.93 9.01
C GLN A 295 7.49 18.06 10.01
N ALA A 296 8.65 17.55 9.60
CA ALA A 296 9.36 16.54 10.38
C ALA A 296 10.09 17.10 11.61
N ILE A 297 10.48 18.38 11.58
CA ILE A 297 11.14 19.00 12.73
C ILE A 297 10.20 19.07 13.93
N ASP A 298 8.89 19.16 13.71
CA ASP A 298 7.85 19.18 14.73
C ASP A 298 7.74 17.86 15.52
N GLN A 299 8.40 16.78 15.06
CA GLN A 299 8.49 15.51 15.78
C GLN A 299 9.72 15.41 16.69
N LEU A 300 10.56 16.45 16.73
CA LEU A 300 11.64 16.51 17.69
C LEU A 300 11.08 16.66 19.11
N PRO A 301 11.80 16.16 20.12
CA PRO A 301 11.36 16.31 21.51
C PRO A 301 11.58 17.76 21.96
N GLY A 302 10.49 18.46 22.29
CA GLY A 302 10.58 19.82 22.83
C GLY A 302 9.40 20.69 22.48
N ASP A 303 9.67 22.00 22.36
CA ASP A 303 8.78 22.95 21.73
C ASP A 303 9.31 23.35 20.35
N TYR A 304 8.42 23.94 19.53
CA TYR A 304 8.75 24.33 18.16
C TYR A 304 9.99 25.25 18.05
N THR A 305 10.27 26.07 19.07
CA THR A 305 11.47 26.92 19.06
C THR A 305 12.73 26.07 19.22
N SER A 306 12.73 25.13 20.17
CA SER A 306 13.82 24.18 20.33
C SER A 306 13.97 23.24 19.12
N ASP A 307 12.87 22.89 18.45
CA ASP A 307 12.89 22.03 17.27
C ASP A 307 13.58 22.72 16.08
N VAL A 308 13.27 24.00 15.86
CA VAL A 308 13.97 24.84 14.87
C VAL A 308 15.44 25.02 15.27
N GLU A 309 15.75 25.27 16.55
CA GLU A 309 17.14 25.39 17.02
C GLU A 309 17.95 24.12 16.74
N ASN A 310 17.43 22.98 17.16
CA ASN A 310 18.11 21.69 17.12
C ASN A 310 18.29 21.19 15.68
N SER A 311 17.25 21.27 14.85
CA SER A 311 17.31 20.80 13.46
C SER A 311 18.29 21.59 12.60
N ILE A 312 18.28 22.92 12.69
CA ILE A 312 19.21 23.77 11.94
C ILE A 312 20.65 23.60 12.43
N ASN A 313 20.87 23.48 13.75
CA ASN A 313 22.20 23.23 14.30
C ASN A 313 22.70 21.80 14.05
N ALA A 314 21.80 20.83 13.85
CA ALA A 314 22.16 19.47 13.45
C ALA A 314 22.68 19.40 12.01
N GLY A 315 22.22 20.30 11.15
CA GLY A 315 22.75 20.46 9.79
C GLY A 315 21.70 20.51 8.69
N ILE A 316 20.41 20.63 8.99
CA ILE A 316 19.39 20.85 7.96
C ILE A 316 19.61 22.22 7.29
N ASP A 317 19.50 22.25 5.96
CA ASP A 317 19.70 23.46 5.15
C ASP A 317 18.37 24.09 4.73
N MET A 318 17.38 23.27 4.41
CA MET A 318 16.02 23.70 4.03
C MET A 318 14.98 22.94 4.85
N VAL A 319 13.99 23.64 5.40
CA VAL A 319 12.90 23.04 6.18
C VAL A 319 11.65 23.03 5.33
N MET A 320 11.07 21.83 5.17
CA MET A 320 9.73 21.61 4.62
C MET A 320 8.71 21.85 5.74
N VAL A 321 8.27 23.11 5.88
CA VAL A 321 7.40 23.60 6.98
C VAL A 321 5.93 23.18 6.81
N PRO A 322 5.59 22.51 5.71
CA PRO A 322 4.63 22.90 4.66
C PRO A 322 3.62 24.03 4.91
N TYR A 323 3.15 24.25 6.15
CA TYR A 323 1.96 25.06 6.43
C TYR A 323 2.27 26.45 6.99
N ASP A 324 2.92 26.54 8.16
CA ASP A 324 3.12 27.81 8.88
C ASP A 324 4.54 28.38 8.69
N TYR A 325 4.84 28.70 7.43
CA TYR A 325 6.15 29.22 7.04
C TYR A 325 6.47 30.57 7.70
N VAL A 326 5.47 31.37 8.07
CA VAL A 326 5.68 32.67 8.74
C VAL A 326 6.18 32.47 10.16
N THR A 327 5.59 31.52 10.92
CA THR A 327 6.06 31.18 12.26
C THR A 327 7.47 30.60 12.22
N PHE A 328 7.79 29.72 11.26
CA PHE A 328 9.15 29.22 11.07
C PHE A 328 10.16 30.35 10.86
N ILE A 329 9.90 31.25 9.89
CA ILE A 329 10.79 32.36 9.55
C ILE A 329 11.05 33.26 10.76
N ASN A 330 9.99 33.63 11.49
CA ASN A 330 10.11 34.49 12.67
C ASN A 330 10.89 33.81 13.80
N THR A 331 10.66 32.51 14.00
CA THR A 331 11.35 31.70 15.02
C THR A 331 12.84 31.57 14.71
N LEU A 332 13.19 31.19 13.48
CA LEU A 332 14.58 31.09 13.03
C LEU A 332 15.30 32.44 13.14
N LYS A 333 14.64 33.53 12.76
CA LYS A 333 15.19 34.89 12.90
C LYS A 333 15.49 35.24 14.34
N ALA A 334 14.57 34.95 15.26
CA ALA A 334 14.76 35.19 16.69
C ALA A 334 15.94 34.38 17.24
N LEU A 335 16.07 33.09 16.89
CA LEU A 335 17.17 32.22 17.32
C LEU A 335 18.54 32.73 16.84
N VAL A 336 18.63 33.22 15.60
CA VAL A 336 19.87 33.82 15.08
C VAL A 336 20.21 35.12 15.81
N GLN A 337 19.23 35.98 16.06
CA GLN A 337 19.43 37.24 16.81
C GLN A 337 19.85 37.00 18.27
N GLN A 338 19.39 35.90 18.87
CA GLN A 338 19.79 35.46 20.21
C GLN A 338 21.16 34.77 20.25
N GLY A 339 21.78 34.50 19.09
CA GLY A 339 23.06 33.79 18.98
C GLY A 339 22.97 32.28 19.21
N LYS A 340 21.74 31.72 19.22
CA LYS A 340 21.48 30.27 19.35
C LYS A 340 21.80 29.50 18.08
N ILE A 341 21.63 30.16 16.93
CA ILE A 341 22.10 29.68 15.63
C ILE A 341 23.07 30.72 15.09
N THR A 342 24.26 30.27 14.66
CA THR A 342 25.30 31.18 14.17
C THR A 342 25.02 31.65 12.75
N ASN A 343 25.46 32.87 12.40
CA ASN A 343 25.42 33.33 11.00
C ASN A 343 26.19 32.39 10.06
N GLN A 344 27.25 31.72 10.55
CA GLN A 344 28.00 30.73 9.76
C GLN A 344 27.15 29.51 9.38
N ARG A 345 26.27 29.03 10.27
CA ARG A 345 25.34 27.93 9.99
C ARG A 345 24.30 28.33 8.95
N ILE A 346 23.75 29.54 9.06
CA ILE A 346 22.84 30.12 8.06
C ILE A 346 23.55 30.27 6.71
N ASP A 347 24.78 30.78 6.70
CA ASP A 347 25.56 30.97 5.48
C ASP A 347 25.92 29.63 4.82
N ASP A 348 26.22 28.57 5.57
CA ASP A 348 26.43 27.22 5.01
C ASP A 348 25.16 26.69 4.34
N ALA A 349 24.02 26.78 5.02
CA ALA A 349 22.73 26.34 4.48
C ALA A 349 22.38 27.06 3.16
N VAL A 350 22.43 28.39 3.17
CA VAL A 350 22.09 29.21 2.01
C VAL A 350 23.10 29.00 0.87
N ARG A 351 24.40 28.86 1.18
CA ARG A 351 25.42 28.55 0.16
C ARG A 351 25.10 27.26 -0.59
N ARG A 352 24.70 26.20 0.11
CA ARG A 352 24.35 24.90 -0.49
C ARG A 352 23.11 25.01 -1.38
N ILE A 353 22.07 25.71 -0.92
CA ILE A 353 20.84 25.94 -1.69
C ILE A 353 21.13 26.76 -2.95
N LEU A 354 21.84 27.90 -2.82
CA LEU A 354 22.16 28.76 -3.96
C LEU A 354 23.07 28.05 -4.98
N LYS A 355 24.03 27.24 -4.50
CA LYS A 355 24.91 26.44 -5.38
C LYS A 355 24.10 25.53 -6.29
N ILE A 356 23.09 24.85 -5.75
CA ILE A 356 22.20 24.01 -6.56
C ILE A 356 21.35 24.85 -7.52
N LYS A 357 20.74 25.95 -7.07
CA LYS A 357 19.96 26.84 -7.96
C LYS A 357 20.78 27.38 -9.14
N PHE A 358 22.04 27.73 -8.92
CA PHE A 358 22.95 28.12 -10.00
C PHE A 358 23.35 26.95 -10.90
N LYS A 359 23.66 25.76 -10.35
CA LYS A 359 23.98 24.55 -11.13
C LYS A 359 22.82 24.12 -12.04
N MET A 360 21.58 24.36 -11.62
CA MET A 360 20.37 24.11 -12.42
C MET A 360 20.14 25.16 -13.51
N GLY A 361 20.84 26.29 -13.47
CA GLY A 361 20.64 27.40 -14.40
C GLY A 361 19.34 28.18 -14.17
N LEU A 362 18.74 28.11 -12.97
CA LEU A 362 17.46 28.79 -12.66
C LEU A 362 17.56 30.31 -12.77
N PHE A 363 18.75 30.89 -12.55
CA PHE A 363 18.97 32.33 -12.74
C PHE A 363 18.92 32.75 -14.21
N GLU A 364 19.24 31.83 -15.12
CA GLU A 364 19.20 32.07 -16.56
C GLU A 364 17.85 31.68 -17.18
N LYS A 365 17.21 30.63 -16.65
CA LYS A 365 15.97 30.05 -17.17
C LYS A 365 14.97 29.76 -16.03
N PRO A 366 14.36 30.80 -15.43
CA PRO A 366 13.47 30.63 -14.28
C PRO A 366 12.03 30.22 -14.64
N PHE A 367 11.71 29.91 -15.89
CA PHE A 367 10.35 29.65 -16.36
C PHE A 367 10.24 28.30 -17.05
N ALA A 368 9.03 27.74 -17.07
CA ALA A 368 8.76 26.43 -17.64
C ALA A 368 9.09 26.36 -19.15
N ASP A 369 9.74 25.27 -19.58
CA ASP A 369 9.94 24.96 -21.00
C ASP A 369 8.75 24.15 -21.56
N ARG A 370 7.79 24.90 -22.11
CA ARG A 370 6.54 24.35 -22.65
C ARG A 370 6.72 23.48 -23.90
N SER A 371 7.91 23.46 -24.51
CA SER A 371 8.18 22.60 -25.67
C SER A 371 8.19 21.10 -25.34
N LEU A 372 8.26 20.75 -24.04
CA LEU A 372 8.26 19.36 -23.56
C LEU A 372 6.85 18.81 -23.32
N ILE A 373 5.81 19.65 -23.27
CA ILE A 373 4.43 19.25 -22.92
C ILE A 373 3.90 18.11 -23.78
N SER A 374 4.23 18.08 -25.08
CA SER A 374 3.75 17.02 -25.98
C SER A 374 4.38 15.64 -25.72
N GLN A 375 5.42 15.56 -24.89
CA GLN A 375 6.08 14.30 -24.53
C GLN A 375 5.38 13.62 -23.33
N VAL A 376 4.65 14.38 -22.51
CA VAL A 376 3.96 13.84 -21.33
C VAL A 376 2.96 12.78 -21.75
N GLY A 377 3.07 11.59 -21.18
CA GLY A 377 2.17 10.48 -21.47
C GLY A 377 2.30 9.91 -22.88
N SER A 378 3.39 10.22 -23.60
CA SER A 378 3.61 9.78 -24.98
C SER A 378 3.75 8.25 -25.09
N GLN A 379 3.46 7.71 -26.27
CA GLN A 379 3.58 6.26 -26.50
C GLN A 379 5.02 5.77 -26.27
N ASP A 380 6.03 6.53 -26.69
CA ASP A 380 7.44 6.17 -26.47
C ASP A 380 7.77 6.03 -24.98
N HIS A 381 7.22 6.91 -24.13
CA HIS A 381 7.38 6.81 -22.68
C HIS A 381 6.63 5.60 -22.11
N ARG A 382 5.41 5.35 -22.59
CA ARG A 382 4.60 4.19 -22.19
C ARG A 382 5.23 2.87 -22.60
N ASP A 383 5.91 2.82 -23.75
CA ASP A 383 6.63 1.62 -24.20
C ASP A 383 7.79 1.27 -23.26
N VAL A 384 8.49 2.27 -22.71
CA VAL A 384 9.49 2.05 -21.67
C VAL A 384 8.83 1.60 -20.36
N ALA A 385 7.73 2.21 -19.93
CA ALA A 385 7.01 1.75 -18.74
C ALA A 385 6.50 0.31 -18.88
N ARG A 386 5.99 -0.08 -20.06
CA ARG A 386 5.64 -1.46 -20.39
C ARG A 386 6.85 -2.39 -20.29
N GLN A 387 8.04 -1.95 -20.72
CA GLN A 387 9.27 -2.72 -20.56
C GLN A 387 9.66 -2.88 -19.09
N CYS A 388 9.53 -1.83 -18.27
CA CYS A 388 9.70 -1.91 -16.82
C CYS A 388 8.72 -2.91 -16.20
N VAL A 389 7.45 -2.92 -16.63
CA VAL A 389 6.47 -3.90 -16.17
C VAL A 389 6.95 -5.31 -16.48
N ARG A 390 7.29 -5.63 -17.73
CA ARG A 390 7.75 -6.96 -18.15
C ARG A 390 8.92 -7.48 -17.30
N GLU A 391 9.94 -6.65 -17.10
CA GLU A 391 11.14 -7.03 -16.35
C GLU A 391 10.92 -7.05 -14.84
N SER A 392 9.85 -6.41 -14.33
CA SER A 392 9.53 -6.40 -12.90
C SER A 392 8.78 -7.64 -12.43
N LEU A 393 8.04 -8.32 -13.32
CA LEU A 393 7.19 -9.45 -12.93
C LEU A 393 8.04 -10.65 -12.52
N VAL A 394 7.72 -11.22 -11.37
CA VAL A 394 8.38 -12.43 -10.87
C VAL A 394 7.42 -13.61 -10.95
N LEU A 395 7.76 -14.60 -11.77
CA LEU A 395 7.01 -15.85 -11.84
C LEU A 395 7.45 -16.75 -10.68
N LEU A 396 6.57 -16.91 -9.69
CA LEU A 396 6.89 -17.60 -8.44
C LEU A 396 6.67 -19.12 -8.56
N LYS A 397 5.59 -19.49 -9.25
CA LYS A 397 5.13 -20.87 -9.37
C LYS A 397 4.57 -21.09 -10.76
N LYS A 398 4.84 -22.26 -11.35
CA LYS A 398 4.23 -22.70 -12.62
C LYS A 398 4.18 -24.23 -12.69
N LYS A 399 3.03 -24.79 -13.08
CA LYS A 399 2.94 -26.15 -13.65
C LYS A 399 3.22 -26.14 -15.14
N ASP A 400 3.84 -27.21 -15.64
CA ASP A 400 4.05 -27.42 -17.07
C ASP A 400 2.69 -27.39 -17.82
N GLY A 401 2.67 -26.79 -19.00
CA GLY A 401 1.50 -26.65 -19.86
C GLY A 401 0.47 -25.58 -19.46
N VAL A 402 0.71 -24.79 -18.40
CA VAL A 402 -0.23 -23.76 -17.93
C VAL A 402 0.05 -22.38 -18.52
N LEU A 403 1.31 -21.96 -18.56
CA LEU A 403 1.76 -20.73 -19.20
C LEU A 403 2.76 -21.08 -20.31
N PRO A 404 2.79 -20.34 -21.43
CA PRO A 404 1.93 -19.17 -21.73
C PRO A 404 0.50 -19.55 -22.12
N LEU A 405 -0.45 -18.65 -21.85
CA LEU A 405 -1.85 -18.79 -22.25
C LEU A 405 -1.98 -18.71 -23.78
N PRO A 406 -2.88 -19.49 -24.40
CA PRO A 406 -3.11 -19.44 -25.83
C PRO A 406 -3.81 -18.14 -26.24
N LYS A 407 -3.33 -17.51 -27.33
CA LYS A 407 -3.94 -16.30 -27.90
C LYS A 407 -5.15 -16.56 -28.81
N ASN A 408 -5.36 -17.80 -29.24
CA ASN A 408 -6.39 -18.15 -30.21
C ASN A 408 -7.23 -19.34 -29.73
N GLY A 409 -8.56 -19.22 -29.84
CA GLY A 409 -9.49 -20.34 -29.72
C GLY A 409 -9.73 -20.85 -28.30
N ALA A 410 -9.16 -20.20 -27.28
CA ALA A 410 -9.46 -20.49 -25.89
C ALA A 410 -10.57 -19.59 -25.34
N ARG A 411 -11.15 -20.02 -24.22
CA ARG A 411 -12.00 -19.23 -23.35
C ARG A 411 -11.35 -19.06 -21.99
N ILE A 412 -11.20 -17.82 -21.54
CA ILE A 412 -10.51 -17.45 -20.30
C ILE A 412 -11.46 -16.67 -19.40
N LEU A 413 -11.63 -17.15 -18.17
CA LEU A 413 -12.36 -16.43 -17.12
C LEU A 413 -11.40 -15.57 -16.32
N VAL A 414 -11.67 -14.28 -16.22
CA VAL A 414 -10.87 -13.32 -15.45
C VAL A 414 -11.67 -12.86 -14.24
N ALA A 415 -11.09 -12.97 -13.05
CA ALA A 415 -11.72 -12.55 -11.80
C ALA A 415 -10.75 -11.75 -10.92
N GLY A 416 -11.28 -11.21 -9.82
CA GLY A 416 -10.51 -10.51 -8.79
C GLY A 416 -10.63 -9.00 -8.87
N SER A 417 -10.47 -8.35 -7.72
CA SER A 417 -10.66 -6.90 -7.57
C SER A 417 -9.66 -6.07 -8.34
N ASN A 418 -8.46 -6.61 -8.57
CA ASN A 418 -7.34 -5.87 -9.14
C ASN A 418 -7.22 -6.09 -10.67
N ALA A 419 -8.12 -6.88 -11.27
CA ALA A 419 -8.05 -7.21 -12.70
C ALA A 419 -8.37 -6.02 -13.61
N ASN A 420 -9.28 -5.13 -13.21
CA ASN A 420 -9.80 -4.05 -14.07
C ASN A 420 -9.87 -2.71 -13.33
N ASP A 421 -8.78 -2.33 -12.65
CA ASP A 421 -8.69 -1.12 -11.84
C ASP A 421 -7.29 -0.49 -11.98
N ILE A 422 -7.20 0.69 -12.63
CA ILE A 422 -5.92 1.40 -12.82
C ILE A 422 -5.33 1.83 -11.49
N GLY A 423 -6.18 2.34 -10.60
CA GLY A 423 -5.77 2.78 -9.28
C GLY A 423 -5.08 1.69 -8.47
N TYR A 424 -5.65 0.49 -8.46
CA TYR A 424 -5.10 -0.65 -7.72
C TYR A 424 -3.74 -1.12 -8.27
N GLN A 425 -3.58 -1.17 -9.60
CA GLN A 425 -2.29 -1.55 -10.18
C GLN A 425 -1.22 -0.44 -10.09
N CYS A 426 -1.61 0.82 -9.86
CA CYS A 426 -0.65 1.90 -9.64
C CYS A 426 -0.25 2.05 -8.15
N GLY A 427 -1.16 1.78 -7.22
CA GLY A 427 -0.91 1.85 -5.79
C GLY A 427 -0.85 3.28 -5.24
N GLY A 428 -0.13 3.45 -4.12
CA GLY A 428 0.09 4.74 -3.47
C GLY A 428 0.82 5.73 -4.38
N TRP A 429 0.85 6.99 -3.96
CA TRP A 429 1.46 8.09 -4.70
C TRP A 429 0.91 8.33 -6.11
N THR A 430 -0.22 7.75 -6.51
CA THR A 430 -0.77 7.97 -7.86
C THR A 430 -1.96 8.91 -7.84
N ILE A 431 -1.79 10.10 -8.44
CA ILE A 431 -2.71 11.26 -8.48
C ILE A 431 -3.01 11.86 -7.10
N SER A 432 -3.40 11.05 -6.13
CA SER A 432 -3.55 11.39 -4.72
C SER A 432 -2.47 10.70 -3.89
N TRP A 433 -2.19 11.25 -2.71
CA TRP A 433 -1.20 10.71 -1.77
C TRP A 433 -1.36 9.21 -1.51
N GLN A 434 -2.53 8.79 -1.02
CA GLN A 434 -2.83 7.37 -0.74
C GLN A 434 -3.13 6.53 -2.00
N GLY A 435 -3.14 7.14 -3.19
CA GLY A 435 -3.83 6.57 -4.35
C GLY A 435 -5.35 6.46 -4.13
N SER A 436 -6.05 5.83 -5.07
CA SER A 436 -7.48 5.51 -4.95
C SER A 436 -7.88 4.44 -5.95
N SER A 437 -9.04 3.81 -5.79
CA SER A 437 -9.59 2.85 -6.76
C SER A 437 -10.11 3.52 -8.02
N GLY A 438 -10.13 2.79 -9.13
CA GLY A 438 -10.85 3.12 -10.36
C GLY A 438 -9.95 3.65 -11.47
N ASN A 439 -10.57 4.28 -12.46
CA ASN A 439 -9.87 4.87 -13.61
C ASN A 439 -9.37 6.28 -13.29
N ILE A 440 -8.33 6.38 -12.47
CA ILE A 440 -7.84 7.64 -11.89
C ILE A 440 -6.97 8.47 -12.86
N THR A 441 -6.35 7.82 -13.84
CA THR A 441 -5.49 8.42 -14.88
C THR A 441 -5.51 7.54 -16.13
N SER A 442 -4.99 8.03 -17.26
CA SER A 442 -4.90 7.24 -18.50
C SER A 442 -3.88 6.09 -18.39
N GLY A 443 -4.35 4.87 -18.67
CA GLY A 443 -3.56 3.64 -18.70
C GLY A 443 -4.39 2.45 -19.20
N THR A 444 -3.77 1.27 -19.26
CA THR A 444 -4.39 0.00 -19.64
C THR A 444 -4.46 -0.92 -18.42
N THR A 445 -5.67 -1.37 -18.05
CA THR A 445 -5.81 -2.34 -16.96
C THR A 445 -5.30 -3.72 -17.38
N ILE A 446 -4.93 -4.60 -16.44
CA ILE A 446 -4.52 -5.99 -16.74
C ILE A 446 -5.59 -6.71 -17.59
N PHE A 447 -6.87 -6.58 -17.26
CA PHE A 447 -7.97 -7.16 -18.02
C PHE A 447 -8.07 -6.58 -19.45
N GLN A 448 -7.94 -5.26 -19.60
CA GLN A 448 -7.96 -4.62 -20.92
C GLN A 448 -6.76 -5.07 -21.76
N ALA A 449 -5.57 -5.13 -21.17
CA ALA A 449 -4.36 -5.63 -21.80
C ALA A 449 -4.52 -7.07 -22.29
N MET A 450 -5.09 -7.97 -21.48
CA MET A 450 -5.36 -9.33 -21.91
C MET A 450 -6.29 -9.39 -23.13
N LYS A 451 -7.36 -8.58 -23.13
CA LYS A 451 -8.27 -8.48 -24.28
C LYS A 451 -7.59 -7.94 -25.54
N ASN A 452 -6.68 -6.98 -25.38
CA ASN A 452 -5.93 -6.41 -26.50
C ASN A 452 -4.94 -7.43 -27.08
N ALA A 453 -4.27 -8.21 -26.23
CA ALA A 453 -3.25 -9.18 -26.64
C ALA A 453 -3.81 -10.45 -27.33
N ALA A 454 -5.04 -10.86 -27.00
CA ALA A 454 -5.66 -12.10 -27.48
C ALA A 454 -7.06 -11.88 -28.09
N ASN A 455 -7.13 -11.14 -29.20
CA ASN A 455 -8.38 -10.77 -29.86
C ASN A 455 -9.23 -11.94 -30.40
N ASN A 456 -8.65 -13.12 -30.59
CA ASN A 456 -9.32 -14.35 -31.04
C ASN A 456 -9.61 -15.33 -29.90
N THR A 457 -9.52 -14.87 -28.65
CA THR A 457 -9.82 -15.63 -27.42
C THR A 457 -11.01 -14.97 -26.74
N GLU A 458 -11.94 -15.79 -26.23
CA GLU A 458 -13.06 -15.26 -25.45
C GLU A 458 -12.59 -14.99 -24.02
N ILE A 459 -12.46 -13.71 -23.65
CA ILE A 459 -12.06 -13.31 -22.29
C ILE A 459 -13.24 -12.67 -21.58
N VAL A 460 -13.72 -13.33 -20.52
CA VAL A 460 -14.91 -12.93 -19.76
C VAL A 460 -14.50 -12.49 -18.37
N TYR A 461 -14.97 -11.33 -17.91
CA TYR A 461 -14.62 -10.79 -16.60
C TYR A 461 -15.79 -10.81 -15.62
N SER A 462 -15.52 -11.27 -14.39
CA SER A 462 -16.41 -11.13 -13.24
C SER A 462 -15.57 -10.87 -12.00
N LYS A 463 -15.70 -9.68 -11.38
CA LYS A 463 -14.92 -9.28 -10.20
C LYS A 463 -14.96 -10.34 -9.08
N THR A 464 -16.14 -10.90 -8.81
CA THR A 464 -16.41 -11.87 -7.73
C THR A 464 -16.34 -13.33 -8.18
N GLY A 465 -15.95 -13.59 -9.44
CA GLY A 465 -15.94 -14.93 -10.03
C GLY A 465 -17.33 -15.55 -10.21
N ASP A 466 -18.39 -14.75 -10.17
CA ASP A 466 -19.76 -15.20 -10.46
C ASP A 466 -19.98 -15.19 -11.98
N PHE A 467 -19.73 -16.33 -12.62
CA PHE A 467 -19.94 -16.52 -14.06
C PHE A 467 -21.24 -17.30 -14.30
N THR A 468 -22.03 -16.85 -15.29
CA THR A 468 -23.23 -17.57 -15.73
C THR A 468 -22.91 -18.81 -16.56
N ASP A 469 -21.79 -18.78 -17.30
CA ASP A 469 -21.23 -19.90 -18.05
C ASP A 469 -19.78 -20.12 -17.62
N THR A 470 -19.53 -21.25 -16.94
CA THR A 470 -18.23 -21.64 -16.39
C THR A 470 -17.40 -22.52 -17.33
N ASN A 471 -17.87 -22.82 -18.54
CA ASN A 471 -17.12 -23.63 -19.49
C ASN A 471 -15.92 -22.86 -20.06
N ALA A 472 -14.75 -22.99 -19.48
CA ALA A 472 -13.54 -22.30 -19.93
C ALA A 472 -12.35 -23.25 -20.02
N ASP A 473 -11.26 -22.78 -20.63
CA ASP A 473 -9.98 -23.49 -20.69
C ASP A 473 -9.07 -23.08 -19.54
N TYR A 474 -9.10 -21.80 -19.15
CA TYR A 474 -8.26 -21.23 -18.10
C TYR A 474 -9.02 -20.24 -17.22
N SER A 475 -8.54 -20.05 -15.99
CA SER A 475 -8.95 -18.95 -15.12
C SER A 475 -7.74 -18.09 -14.74
N VAL A 476 -7.91 -16.77 -14.80
CA VAL A 476 -6.93 -15.78 -14.31
C VAL A 476 -7.55 -15.01 -13.16
N VAL A 477 -6.89 -14.97 -12.01
CA VAL A 477 -7.41 -14.32 -10.80
C VAL A 477 -6.42 -13.25 -10.35
N VAL A 478 -6.83 -11.99 -10.41
CA VAL A 478 -5.97 -10.83 -10.10
C VAL A 478 -6.38 -10.23 -8.76
N ILE A 479 -5.55 -10.45 -7.74
CA ILE A 479 -5.82 -10.17 -6.32
C ILE A 479 -4.69 -9.35 -5.72
N GLY A 480 -4.84 -8.96 -4.45
CA GLY A 480 -3.77 -8.35 -3.67
C GLY A 480 -4.23 -7.13 -2.89
N GLU A 481 -3.33 -6.18 -2.70
CA GLU A 481 -3.58 -5.01 -1.86
C GLU A 481 -4.35 -3.91 -2.60
N THR A 482 -4.95 -3.00 -1.84
CA THR A 482 -5.45 -1.71 -2.34
C THR A 482 -4.37 -0.63 -2.15
N PRO A 483 -4.46 0.52 -2.83
CA PRO A 483 -3.52 1.62 -2.65
C PRO A 483 -3.40 2.10 -1.20
N TYR A 484 -2.17 2.38 -0.77
CA TYR A 484 -1.79 3.00 0.50
C TYR A 484 -0.46 3.73 0.32
N ALA A 485 -0.14 4.66 1.22
CA ALA A 485 1.18 5.27 1.33
C ALA A 485 1.55 5.56 2.79
N GLU A 486 2.84 5.49 3.11
CA GLU A 486 3.37 5.78 4.46
C GLU A 486 2.74 4.89 5.54
N GLY A 487 2.66 5.36 6.79
CA GLY A 487 2.10 4.59 7.91
C GLY A 487 0.64 4.16 7.77
N GLN A 488 -0.11 4.62 6.74
CA GLN A 488 -1.43 4.05 6.44
C GLN A 488 -1.34 2.64 5.83
N GLY A 489 -0.18 2.28 5.28
CA GLY A 489 0.13 0.95 4.79
C GLY A 489 0.72 0.01 5.85
N ASP A 490 1.06 0.51 7.03
CA ASP A 490 1.58 -0.32 8.11
C ASP A 490 0.51 -1.31 8.55
N ARG A 491 0.89 -2.58 8.68
CA ARG A 491 -0.03 -3.61 9.17
C ARG A 491 0.72 -4.76 9.81
N SER A 492 0.14 -5.33 10.86
CA SER A 492 0.72 -6.43 11.62
C SER A 492 0.57 -7.80 10.95
N ASP A 493 -0.41 -7.97 10.06
CA ASP A 493 -0.71 -9.23 9.37
C ASP A 493 -0.65 -9.05 7.85
N LEU A 494 0.29 -9.71 7.19
CA LEU A 494 0.53 -9.70 5.74
C LEU A 494 -0.21 -10.79 4.97
N SER A 495 -1.16 -11.48 5.59
CA SER A 495 -2.02 -12.45 4.91
C SER A 495 -2.82 -11.82 3.79
N ILE A 496 -2.90 -12.52 2.65
CA ILE A 496 -3.88 -12.19 1.62
C ILE A 496 -5.29 -12.29 2.19
N SER A 497 -6.21 -11.47 1.67
CA SER A 497 -7.54 -11.38 2.26
C SER A 497 -8.29 -12.71 2.14
N LYS A 498 -9.15 -13.00 3.12
CA LYS A 498 -10.05 -14.16 3.09
C LYS A 498 -10.89 -14.20 1.79
N THR A 499 -11.35 -13.04 1.35
CA THR A 499 -12.09 -12.88 0.08
C THR A 499 -11.28 -13.35 -1.13
N ASP A 500 -9.99 -13.01 -1.19
CA ASP A 500 -9.12 -13.43 -2.29
C ASP A 500 -8.82 -14.92 -2.24
N ILE A 501 -8.57 -15.47 -1.03
CA ILE A 501 -8.39 -16.91 -0.82
C ILE A 501 -9.63 -17.67 -1.32
N ASP A 502 -10.82 -17.25 -0.90
CA ASP A 502 -12.08 -17.89 -1.27
C ASP A 502 -12.36 -17.75 -2.77
N LEU A 503 -11.99 -16.62 -3.38
CA LEU A 503 -12.08 -16.44 -4.83
C LEU A 503 -11.16 -17.41 -5.59
N VAL A 504 -9.90 -17.56 -5.19
CA VAL A 504 -8.97 -18.51 -5.84
C VAL A 504 -9.50 -19.94 -5.69
N LYS A 505 -9.96 -20.33 -4.50
CA LYS A 505 -10.57 -21.66 -4.24
C LYS A 505 -11.81 -21.88 -5.12
N LYS A 506 -12.70 -20.88 -5.21
CA LYS A 506 -13.90 -20.92 -6.05
C LYS A 506 -13.56 -21.11 -7.52
N MET A 507 -12.56 -20.39 -8.03
CA MET A 507 -12.12 -20.54 -9.42
C MET A 507 -11.47 -21.90 -9.66
N LYS A 508 -10.66 -22.41 -8.72
CA LYS A 508 -10.06 -23.76 -8.82
C LYS A 508 -11.12 -24.87 -8.82
N ALA A 509 -12.21 -24.69 -8.08
CA ALA A 509 -13.32 -25.65 -8.03
C ALA A 509 -14.03 -25.85 -9.38
N LEU A 510 -13.83 -24.95 -10.36
CA LEU A 510 -14.32 -25.13 -11.74
C LEU A 510 -13.55 -26.22 -12.51
N GLY A 511 -12.48 -26.78 -11.93
CA GLY A 511 -11.67 -27.83 -12.54
C GLY A 511 -10.77 -27.34 -13.67
N LYS A 512 -10.49 -26.03 -13.73
CA LYS A 512 -9.64 -25.40 -14.75
C LYS A 512 -8.29 -25.00 -14.16
N PRO A 513 -7.21 -24.93 -14.97
CA PRO A 513 -5.97 -24.30 -14.54
C PRO A 513 -6.21 -22.86 -14.07
N VAL A 514 -5.65 -22.51 -12.92
CA VAL A 514 -5.76 -21.18 -12.31
C VAL A 514 -4.41 -20.49 -12.29
N VAL A 515 -4.32 -19.34 -12.97
CA VAL A 515 -3.19 -18.42 -12.90
C VAL A 515 -3.56 -17.29 -11.96
N VAL A 516 -2.77 -17.09 -10.89
CA VAL A 516 -2.95 -15.99 -9.95
C VAL A 516 -1.94 -14.89 -10.27
N VAL A 517 -2.42 -13.65 -10.36
CA VAL A 517 -1.58 -12.45 -10.46
C VAL A 517 -1.77 -11.63 -9.20
N ILE A 518 -0.69 -11.40 -8.46
CA ILE A 518 -0.70 -10.68 -7.19
C ILE A 518 -0.22 -9.25 -7.42
N VAL A 519 -1.10 -8.29 -7.18
CA VAL A 519 -0.81 -6.85 -7.22
C VAL A 519 -0.68 -6.37 -5.77
N SER A 520 0.55 -6.16 -5.30
CA SER A 520 0.86 -5.79 -3.90
C SER A 520 2.11 -4.90 -3.82
N GLY A 521 2.23 -4.13 -2.74
CA GLY A 521 3.41 -3.31 -2.49
C GLY A 521 4.58 -4.07 -1.85
N ARG A 522 4.40 -5.36 -1.57
CA ARG A 522 5.33 -6.19 -0.79
C ARG A 522 5.02 -7.68 -0.95
N PRO A 523 5.93 -8.58 -0.53
CA PRO A 523 5.58 -9.97 -0.29
C PRO A 523 4.38 -10.10 0.66
N MET A 524 3.49 -11.04 0.36
CA MET A 524 2.27 -11.32 1.12
C MET A 524 2.28 -12.78 1.59
N ILE A 525 1.61 -13.13 2.69
CA ILE A 525 1.49 -14.54 3.09
C ILE A 525 0.49 -15.24 2.18
N ILE A 526 0.98 -16.18 1.35
CA ILE A 526 0.20 -16.82 0.26
C ILE A 526 0.07 -18.35 0.38
N GLU A 527 0.55 -18.97 1.46
CA GLU A 527 0.48 -20.43 1.65
C GLU A 527 -0.94 -20.99 1.39
N GLN A 528 -1.98 -20.25 1.81
CA GLN A 528 -3.38 -20.64 1.68
C GLN A 528 -3.89 -20.76 0.23
N ILE A 529 -3.20 -20.17 -0.76
CA ILE A 529 -3.59 -20.24 -2.17
C ILE A 529 -2.65 -21.10 -3.02
N LEU A 530 -1.50 -21.53 -2.48
CA LEU A 530 -0.51 -22.28 -3.26
C LEU A 530 -1.13 -23.51 -3.91
N HIS A 531 -1.80 -24.37 -3.12
CA HIS A 531 -2.41 -25.60 -3.65
C HIS A 531 -3.50 -25.34 -4.71
N TYR A 532 -4.18 -24.19 -4.64
CA TYR A 532 -5.28 -23.84 -5.53
C TYR A 532 -4.84 -23.07 -6.78
N SER A 533 -3.55 -22.76 -6.89
CA SER A 533 -2.97 -22.01 -8.00
C SER A 533 -2.04 -22.91 -8.80
N ASP A 534 -2.21 -22.95 -10.13
CA ASP A 534 -1.33 -23.70 -11.03
C ASP A 534 -0.17 -22.83 -11.55
N ALA A 535 -0.34 -21.50 -11.56
CA ALA A 535 0.76 -20.54 -11.69
C ALA A 535 0.52 -19.30 -10.81
N ILE A 536 1.59 -18.65 -10.36
CA ILE A 536 1.55 -17.42 -9.56
C ILE A 536 2.58 -16.43 -10.08
N ILE A 537 2.14 -15.21 -10.40
CA ILE A 537 3.00 -14.08 -10.79
C ILE A 537 2.86 -12.98 -9.74
N ALA A 538 3.98 -12.53 -9.16
CA ALA A 538 4.03 -11.28 -8.42
C ALA A 538 4.19 -10.13 -9.42
N ALA A 539 3.14 -9.31 -9.54
CA ALA A 539 3.12 -8.15 -10.43
C ALA A 539 3.45 -6.83 -9.74
N TRP A 540 3.57 -6.85 -8.41
CA TRP A 540 3.86 -5.68 -7.60
C TRP A 540 2.80 -4.58 -7.80
N LEU A 541 3.23 -3.34 -7.99
CA LEU A 541 2.40 -2.22 -8.42
C LEU A 541 2.90 -1.77 -9.81
N PRO A 542 2.41 -2.37 -10.91
CA PRO A 542 3.00 -2.20 -12.25
C PRO A 542 2.76 -0.84 -12.91
N GLY A 543 1.97 0.06 -12.32
CA GLY A 543 1.73 1.39 -12.91
C GLY A 543 0.69 1.36 -14.03
N THR A 544 0.79 2.25 -15.03
CA THR A 544 -0.27 2.43 -16.04
C THR A 544 -0.30 1.40 -17.15
N GLU A 545 0.78 0.64 -17.34
CA GLU A 545 0.98 -0.19 -18.54
C GLU A 545 0.72 -1.68 -18.28
N GLY A 546 -0.55 -2.04 -18.00
CA GLY A 546 -0.96 -3.43 -17.78
C GLY A 546 -0.65 -4.38 -18.94
N ASP A 547 -0.33 -3.84 -20.13
CA ASP A 547 0.14 -4.59 -21.29
C ASP A 547 1.39 -5.43 -20.99
N GLY A 548 2.29 -4.97 -20.11
CA GLY A 548 3.46 -5.76 -19.72
C GLY A 548 3.11 -7.05 -18.96
N VAL A 549 1.99 -7.05 -18.23
CA VAL A 549 1.46 -8.27 -17.57
C VAL A 549 0.93 -9.25 -18.60
N ALA A 550 0.16 -8.76 -19.58
CA ALA A 550 -0.36 -9.59 -20.67
C ALA A 550 0.77 -10.20 -21.52
N ASP A 551 1.87 -9.47 -21.73
CA ASP A 551 3.02 -9.98 -22.49
C ASP A 551 3.63 -11.25 -21.87
N ILE A 552 3.74 -11.31 -20.54
CA ILE A 552 4.19 -12.53 -19.85
C ILE A 552 3.11 -13.62 -19.90
N LEU A 553 1.85 -13.26 -19.61
CA LEU A 553 0.75 -14.22 -19.58
C LEU A 553 0.58 -14.96 -20.91
N PHE A 554 0.75 -14.28 -22.05
CA PHE A 554 0.60 -14.86 -23.38
C PHE A 554 1.92 -15.21 -24.07
N GLY A 555 3.06 -15.08 -23.38
CA GLY A 555 4.38 -15.48 -23.88
C GLY A 555 4.96 -14.62 -25.00
N ASP A 556 4.57 -13.34 -25.09
CA ASP A 556 5.25 -12.36 -25.93
C ASP A 556 6.60 -11.92 -25.34
N TYR A 557 6.78 -12.15 -24.04
CA TYR A 557 8.01 -11.88 -23.32
C TYR A 557 8.23 -12.99 -22.26
N ASN A 558 9.47 -13.48 -22.14
CA ASN A 558 9.82 -14.42 -21.06
C ASN A 558 10.06 -13.63 -19.76
N PRO A 559 9.58 -14.12 -18.60
CA PRO A 559 9.84 -13.46 -17.33
C PRO A 559 11.35 -13.36 -17.09
N THR A 560 11.79 -12.21 -16.58
CA THR A 560 13.20 -11.97 -16.21
C THR A 560 13.34 -11.46 -14.78
N GLY A 561 12.24 -11.06 -14.14
CA GLY A 561 12.26 -10.50 -12.80
C GLY A 561 12.68 -11.52 -11.75
N LEU A 562 13.52 -11.07 -10.82
CA LEU A 562 13.99 -11.83 -9.66
C LEU A 562 13.62 -11.11 -8.37
N LEU A 563 13.17 -11.82 -7.34
CA LEU A 563 12.73 -11.23 -6.07
C LEU A 563 13.75 -10.23 -5.50
N SER A 564 13.34 -8.98 -5.28
CA SER A 564 14.08 -7.95 -4.56
C SER A 564 13.93 -8.02 -3.04
N ASN A 565 12.92 -8.75 -2.57
CA ASN A 565 12.64 -9.04 -1.17
C ASN A 565 12.41 -10.55 -1.01
N THR A 566 12.83 -11.08 0.12
CA THR A 566 12.54 -12.43 0.57
C THR A 566 11.03 -12.62 0.73
N TRP A 567 10.50 -13.79 0.36
CA TRP A 567 9.09 -14.11 0.52
C TRP A 567 8.88 -15.06 1.70
N ALA A 568 8.33 -14.56 2.81
CA ALA A 568 8.05 -15.36 4.00
C ALA A 568 7.02 -16.48 3.75
N LYS A 569 7.17 -17.62 4.44
CA LYS A 569 6.19 -18.71 4.48
C LYS A 569 4.94 -18.26 5.22
N ASN A 570 5.12 -17.73 6.42
CA ASN A 570 4.04 -17.30 7.32
C ASN A 570 4.46 -16.07 8.14
N MET A 571 3.52 -15.56 8.92
CA MET A 571 3.72 -14.35 9.73
C MET A 571 4.80 -14.48 10.81
N ASP A 572 5.05 -15.69 11.32
CA ASP A 572 6.03 -15.92 12.39
C ASP A 572 7.47 -15.70 11.92
N GLN A 573 7.71 -15.74 10.60
CA GLN A 573 9.03 -15.47 10.03
C GLN A 573 9.32 -13.98 9.90
N ILE A 574 8.33 -13.08 10.03
CA ILE A 574 8.51 -11.66 9.72
C ILE A 574 9.07 -10.90 10.94
N PRO A 575 10.24 -10.24 10.83
CA PRO A 575 10.99 -9.99 9.60
C PRO A 575 11.97 -11.14 9.25
N ILE A 576 12.08 -11.46 7.95
CA ILE A 576 13.05 -12.42 7.40
C ILE A 576 13.76 -11.78 6.21
N ASN A 577 15.08 -11.89 6.16
CA ASN A 577 15.87 -11.23 5.13
C ASN A 577 17.05 -12.06 4.66
N TYR A 578 17.49 -11.79 3.43
CA TYR A 578 18.75 -12.29 2.91
C TYR A 578 19.93 -11.93 3.83
N GLY A 579 20.72 -12.95 4.14
CA GLY A 579 21.89 -12.85 5.03
C GLY A 579 21.60 -13.17 6.50
N ASP A 580 20.34 -13.40 6.89
CA ASP A 580 20.00 -13.80 8.25
C ASP A 580 20.56 -15.19 8.59
N ALA A 581 20.95 -15.41 9.85
CA ALA A 581 21.57 -16.66 10.29
C ALA A 581 20.65 -17.89 10.13
N THR A 582 19.34 -17.67 10.30
CA THR A 582 18.29 -18.65 10.03
C THR A 582 17.47 -18.12 8.86
N TYR A 583 17.69 -18.66 7.67
CA TYR A 583 17.05 -18.20 6.44
C TYR A 583 16.41 -19.39 5.73
N ASP A 584 15.08 -19.49 5.88
CA ASP A 584 14.26 -20.57 5.31
C ASP A 584 12.92 -20.01 4.79
N PRO A 585 12.95 -19.16 3.75
CA PRO A 585 11.76 -18.51 3.21
C PRO A 585 10.93 -19.43 2.32
N LEU A 586 9.74 -18.97 1.91
CA LEU A 586 8.95 -19.64 0.87
C LEU A 586 9.61 -19.49 -0.50
N TYR A 587 10.07 -18.28 -0.81
CA TYR A 587 10.90 -17.98 -1.98
C TYR A 587 12.05 -17.08 -1.55
N GLU A 588 13.26 -17.46 -1.91
CA GLU A 588 14.47 -16.72 -1.54
C GLU A 588 14.58 -15.40 -2.31
N TYR A 589 15.22 -14.39 -1.71
CA TYR A 589 15.79 -13.27 -2.44
C TYR A 589 16.51 -13.74 -3.72
N GLY A 590 16.22 -13.09 -4.85
CA GLY A 590 16.76 -13.46 -6.15
C GLY A 590 16.05 -14.63 -6.84
N TYR A 591 15.02 -15.23 -6.24
CA TYR A 591 14.21 -16.26 -6.88
C TYR A 591 13.31 -15.68 -7.99
N GLY A 592 13.13 -16.45 -9.06
CA GLY A 592 12.19 -16.17 -10.14
C GLY A 592 12.34 -17.19 -11.26
N ILE A 593 11.23 -17.73 -11.75
CA ILE A 593 11.25 -18.62 -12.92
C ILE A 593 11.38 -17.75 -14.17
N THR A 594 12.47 -17.90 -14.92
CA THR A 594 12.79 -17.02 -16.07
C THR A 594 12.51 -17.64 -17.44
N ASP A 595 11.85 -18.79 -17.46
CA ASP A 595 11.51 -19.50 -18.69
C ASP A 595 10.06 -19.98 -18.64
N LEU A 596 9.30 -19.66 -19.68
CA LEU A 596 7.92 -20.13 -19.83
C LEU A 596 7.85 -21.53 -20.41
N SER A 597 8.94 -22.06 -20.97
CA SER A 597 8.97 -23.41 -21.49
C SER A 597 8.67 -24.45 -20.40
N ASP A 598 8.16 -25.61 -20.82
CA ASP A 598 7.96 -26.72 -19.92
C ASP A 598 9.29 -27.33 -19.49
N SER A 599 9.28 -27.94 -18.31
CA SER A 599 10.46 -28.60 -17.78
C SER A 599 11.02 -29.63 -18.77
N PRO A 600 12.35 -29.73 -18.94
CA PRO A 600 12.94 -30.72 -19.84
C PRO A 600 12.49 -32.14 -19.52
N ALA A 601 12.23 -32.94 -20.55
CA ALA A 601 11.83 -34.34 -20.37
C ALA A 601 12.87 -35.10 -19.53
N GLY A 602 12.42 -35.75 -18.47
CA GLY A 602 13.26 -36.52 -17.55
C GLY A 602 13.97 -35.67 -16.49
N SER A 603 13.75 -34.36 -16.44
CA SER A 603 14.23 -33.54 -15.31
C SER A 603 13.42 -33.81 -14.04
N GLU A 604 14.04 -33.56 -12.90
CA GLU A 604 13.40 -33.70 -11.59
C GLU A 604 12.05 -32.94 -11.53
N PRO A 605 10.96 -33.57 -11.03
CA PRO A 605 9.73 -32.86 -10.71
C PRO A 605 9.94 -31.93 -9.52
N ILE A 606 9.47 -30.69 -9.65
CA ILE A 606 9.57 -29.65 -8.64
C ILE A 606 8.34 -29.71 -7.73
N PHE A 607 8.57 -29.80 -6.41
CA PHE A 607 7.51 -29.69 -5.41
C PHE A 607 6.96 -28.26 -5.34
N LEU A 608 5.63 -28.10 -5.44
CA LEU A 608 4.99 -26.78 -5.53
C LEU A 608 4.08 -26.42 -4.36
N SER A 609 3.48 -27.41 -3.70
CA SER A 609 2.59 -27.17 -2.55
C SER A 609 2.19 -28.48 -1.88
N SER A 610 1.82 -28.38 -0.61
CA SER A 610 1.15 -29.47 0.11
C SER A 610 -0.05 -28.96 0.91
N ILE A 611 -1.04 -29.83 1.09
CA ILE A 611 -2.24 -29.53 1.87
C ILE A 611 -2.78 -30.79 2.55
N ILE A 612 -3.26 -30.66 3.79
CA ILE A 612 -4.15 -31.66 4.41
C ILE A 612 -5.57 -31.31 4.01
N THR A 613 -6.28 -32.25 3.40
CA THR A 613 -7.66 -32.02 2.96
C THR A 613 -8.62 -31.87 4.15
N ASN A 614 -9.83 -31.38 3.90
CA ASN A 614 -10.82 -31.15 4.96
C ASN A 614 -11.19 -32.42 5.76
N SER A 615 -10.97 -33.62 5.22
CA SER A 615 -11.22 -34.87 5.93
C SER A 615 -10.15 -35.21 6.98
N GLY A 616 -9.00 -34.53 6.95
CA GLY A 616 -7.89 -34.70 7.89
C GLY A 616 -7.06 -35.97 7.70
N ASN A 617 -7.49 -36.88 6.83
CA ASN A 617 -6.83 -38.15 6.60
C ASN A 617 -6.13 -38.25 5.24
N GLN A 618 -6.03 -37.15 4.49
CA GLN A 618 -5.32 -37.12 3.22
C GLN A 618 -4.38 -35.92 3.18
N ILE A 619 -3.14 -36.15 2.77
CA ILE A 619 -2.19 -35.11 2.37
C ILE A 619 -2.08 -35.15 0.86
N GLU A 620 -2.25 -34.01 0.20
CA GLU A 620 -1.98 -33.87 -1.23
C GLU A 620 -0.65 -33.14 -1.43
N LEU A 621 0.25 -33.72 -2.23
CA LEU A 621 1.52 -33.13 -2.66
C LEU A 621 1.43 -32.83 -4.16
N THR A 622 1.53 -31.55 -4.51
CA THR A 622 1.43 -31.10 -5.89
C THR A 622 2.80 -30.76 -6.46
N PHE A 623 3.06 -31.26 -7.66
CA PHE A 623 4.29 -31.03 -8.42
C PHE A 623 4.02 -30.20 -9.68
N ASN A 624 5.08 -29.73 -10.32
CA ASN A 624 4.98 -28.96 -11.56
C ASN A 624 4.58 -29.79 -12.78
N LYS A 625 4.81 -31.11 -12.76
CA LYS A 625 4.60 -31.99 -13.91
C LYS A 625 3.88 -33.29 -13.51
N PRO A 626 3.29 -34.03 -14.46
CA PRO A 626 2.63 -35.30 -14.19
C PRO A 626 3.52 -36.32 -13.50
N MET A 627 2.98 -37.00 -12.48
CA MET A 627 3.64 -38.04 -11.70
C MET A 627 3.18 -39.45 -12.12
N ILE A 628 4.04 -40.45 -11.93
CA ILE A 628 3.67 -41.87 -12.04
C ILE A 628 2.99 -42.31 -10.75
N ASP A 629 1.93 -43.11 -10.88
CA ASP A 629 1.19 -43.65 -9.74
C ASP A 629 2.11 -44.52 -8.84
N PRO A 630 2.35 -44.11 -7.58
CA PRO A 630 3.35 -44.73 -6.71
C PRO A 630 2.93 -46.04 -6.05
N VAL A 631 1.88 -46.74 -6.52
CA VAL A 631 1.35 -48.01 -5.92
C VAL A 631 2.41 -49.11 -5.72
N SER A 632 3.59 -49.00 -6.33
CA SER A 632 4.71 -49.94 -6.19
C SER A 632 6.03 -49.32 -5.70
N ALA A 633 6.04 -48.04 -5.31
CA ALA A 633 7.25 -47.33 -4.91
C ALA A 633 7.59 -47.60 -3.43
N ASN A 634 8.85 -47.96 -3.16
CA ASN A 634 9.38 -47.96 -1.80
C ASN A 634 9.74 -46.51 -1.45
N THR A 635 8.88 -45.85 -0.69
CA THR A 635 8.92 -44.40 -0.47
C THR A 635 8.96 -44.11 1.02
N ASP A 636 9.92 -43.29 1.45
CA ASP A 636 10.16 -42.94 2.84
C ASP A 636 9.81 -41.47 3.09
N PHE A 637 8.70 -41.27 3.81
CA PHE A 637 8.27 -39.97 4.30
C PHE A 637 8.35 -39.93 5.83
N ILE A 638 8.91 -38.84 6.36
CA ILE A 638 8.85 -38.52 7.77
C ILE A 638 7.76 -37.47 7.95
N LEU A 639 6.78 -37.77 8.79
CA LEU A 639 5.75 -36.82 9.21
C LEU A 639 6.00 -36.40 10.65
N THR A 640 5.83 -35.12 10.93
CA THR A 640 5.72 -34.63 12.32
C THR A 640 4.37 -33.96 12.52
N ARG A 641 3.83 -34.12 13.72
CA ARG A 641 2.64 -33.42 14.21
C ARG A 641 3.02 -32.68 15.48
N ASN A 642 2.84 -31.36 15.49
CA ASN A 642 3.26 -30.48 16.58
C ASN A 642 4.72 -30.75 16.98
N GLN A 643 5.59 -30.82 15.95
CA GLN A 643 7.03 -31.11 16.05
C GLN A 643 7.40 -32.53 16.55
N LEU A 644 6.42 -33.38 16.83
CA LEU A 644 6.66 -34.77 17.25
C LEU A 644 6.53 -35.71 16.05
N PRO A 645 7.49 -36.62 15.83
CA PRO A 645 7.41 -37.57 14.73
C PRO A 645 6.21 -38.52 14.91
N ILE A 646 5.51 -38.77 13.82
CA ILE A 646 4.41 -39.74 13.72
C ILE A 646 4.70 -40.75 12.61
N SER A 647 4.14 -41.95 12.73
CA SER A 647 4.34 -43.03 11.75
C SER A 647 3.01 -43.67 11.36
N PRO A 648 2.10 -42.92 10.69
CA PRO A 648 0.86 -43.49 10.18
C PRO A 648 1.14 -44.51 9.07
N THR A 649 0.19 -45.41 8.83
CA THR A 649 0.19 -46.20 7.58
C THR A 649 -0.26 -45.27 6.46
N ILE A 650 0.54 -45.23 5.39
CA ILE A 650 0.31 -44.35 4.24
C ILE A 650 0.03 -45.22 3.01
N ASN A 651 -1.12 -45.00 2.37
CA ASN A 651 -1.38 -45.47 1.02
C ASN A 651 -1.21 -44.32 0.04
N PHE A 652 -0.81 -44.63 -1.19
CA PHE A 652 -0.55 -43.62 -2.20
C PHE A 652 -1.46 -43.80 -3.41
N SER A 653 -1.87 -42.69 -4.00
CA SER A 653 -2.58 -42.64 -5.28
C SER A 653 -2.30 -41.32 -6.01
N LEU A 654 -2.71 -41.23 -7.27
CA LEU A 654 -2.81 -39.95 -7.97
C LEU A 654 -4.18 -39.32 -7.72
N LYS A 655 -4.22 -38.00 -7.62
CA LYS A 655 -5.49 -37.26 -7.52
C LYS A 655 -6.31 -37.46 -8.80
N THR A 656 -7.57 -37.85 -8.64
CA THR A 656 -8.48 -38.05 -9.77
C THR A 656 -8.63 -36.76 -10.59
N GLY A 657 -8.30 -36.82 -11.88
CA GLY A 657 -8.37 -35.67 -12.79
C GLY A 657 -7.17 -34.71 -12.72
N ASP A 658 -6.20 -34.94 -11.84
CA ASP A 658 -4.96 -34.18 -11.74
C ASP A 658 -3.78 -35.12 -11.48
N ASN A 659 -3.09 -35.51 -12.55
CA ASN A 659 -1.92 -36.39 -12.45
C ASN A 659 -0.66 -35.69 -11.93
N THR A 660 -0.69 -34.38 -11.65
CA THR A 660 0.44 -33.66 -11.03
C THR A 660 0.42 -33.73 -9.51
N THR A 661 -0.63 -34.31 -8.91
CA THR A 661 -0.82 -34.35 -7.46
C THR A 661 -0.84 -35.80 -6.96
N ILE A 662 0.05 -36.11 -6.03
CA ILE A 662 0.08 -37.37 -5.28
C ILE A 662 -0.74 -37.21 -4.01
N VAL A 663 -1.61 -38.17 -3.71
CA VAL A 663 -2.40 -38.24 -2.48
C VAL A 663 -1.80 -39.30 -1.55
N LEU A 664 -1.49 -38.90 -0.33
CA LEU A 664 -1.11 -39.76 0.78
C LEU A 664 -2.35 -39.96 1.65
N GLU A 665 -2.96 -41.13 1.56
CA GLU A 665 -4.08 -41.52 2.41
C GLU A 665 -3.55 -42.11 3.72
N LEU A 666 -3.97 -41.52 4.83
CA LEU A 666 -3.52 -41.85 6.18
C LEU A 666 -4.57 -42.66 6.92
N ASN A 667 -4.12 -43.58 7.76
CA ASN A 667 -5.00 -44.32 8.68
C ASN A 667 -5.36 -43.53 9.95
N THR A 668 -4.86 -42.31 10.09
CA THR A 668 -5.14 -41.40 11.21
C THR A 668 -5.53 -40.03 10.68
N ASN A 669 -6.44 -39.35 11.38
CA ASN A 669 -6.89 -38.02 11.01
C ASN A 669 -6.09 -36.96 11.80
N PHE A 670 -5.66 -35.91 11.09
CA PHE A 670 -5.29 -34.65 11.70
C PHE A 670 -6.53 -33.88 12.14
N ALA A 671 -6.35 -33.11 13.21
CA ALA A 671 -7.33 -32.19 13.75
C ALA A 671 -7.09 -30.78 13.20
N PRO A 672 -8.09 -29.89 13.27
CA PRO A 672 -7.88 -28.46 13.07
C PRO A 672 -6.73 -27.96 13.98
N GLY A 673 -5.87 -27.09 13.45
CA GLY A 673 -4.77 -26.48 14.21
C GLY A 673 -3.52 -27.36 14.40
N ASP A 674 -3.55 -28.64 14.00
CA ASP A 674 -2.32 -29.44 14.00
C ASP A 674 -1.27 -28.81 13.09
N LEU A 675 -0.07 -28.56 13.63
CA LEU A 675 1.11 -28.15 12.88
C LEU A 675 1.77 -29.41 12.31
N VAL A 676 1.67 -29.59 11.00
CA VAL A 676 2.19 -30.80 10.34
C VAL A 676 3.33 -30.42 9.42
N SER A 677 4.43 -31.16 9.50
CA SER A 677 5.51 -31.08 8.51
C SER A 677 5.83 -32.44 7.92
N LEU A 678 6.34 -32.43 6.69
CA LEU A 678 6.70 -33.62 5.93
C LEU A 678 8.11 -33.47 5.35
N SER A 679 8.90 -34.54 5.46
CA SER A 679 10.16 -34.70 4.72
C SER A 679 10.05 -35.92 3.83
N PHE A 680 10.48 -35.79 2.58
CA PHE A 680 10.74 -36.93 1.69
C PHE A 680 12.22 -37.27 1.77
N ILE A 681 12.55 -38.47 2.26
CA ILE A 681 13.94 -38.85 2.57
C ILE A 681 14.57 -39.65 1.44
N ALA A 682 13.81 -40.59 0.87
CA ALA A 682 14.24 -41.41 -0.25
C ALA A 682 13.04 -42.12 -0.88
N GLY A 683 13.13 -42.45 -2.16
CA GLY A 683 12.15 -43.31 -2.80
C GLY A 683 12.25 -43.32 -4.32
N ASN A 684 11.27 -43.96 -4.94
CA ASN A 684 11.15 -44.06 -6.40
C ASN A 684 9.89 -43.34 -6.90
N LEU A 685 9.71 -42.09 -6.47
CA LEU A 685 8.71 -41.20 -7.03
C LEU A 685 9.25 -40.61 -8.33
N LEU A 686 8.58 -40.94 -9.43
CA LEU A 686 8.97 -40.55 -10.77
C LEU A 686 7.89 -39.68 -11.41
N SER A 687 8.29 -38.71 -12.21
CA SER A 687 7.41 -38.06 -13.17
C SER A 687 7.17 -38.95 -14.38
N PHE A 688 6.06 -38.71 -15.10
CA PHE A 688 5.64 -39.53 -16.24
C PHE A 688 6.68 -39.59 -17.37
N ASP A 689 7.50 -38.55 -17.51
CA ASP A 689 8.60 -38.42 -18.46
C ASP A 689 9.93 -39.04 -17.95
N GLY A 690 9.92 -39.69 -16.78
CA GLY A 690 11.07 -40.43 -16.24
C GLY A 690 11.99 -39.62 -15.31
N GLY A 691 11.62 -38.39 -14.95
CA GLY A 691 12.33 -37.61 -13.95
C GLY A 691 12.15 -38.18 -12.55
N LYS A 692 13.18 -38.11 -11.72
CA LYS A 692 13.15 -38.63 -10.35
C LYS A 692 13.09 -37.47 -9.37
N LEU A 693 12.18 -37.56 -8.39
CA LEU A 693 12.10 -36.60 -7.28
C LEU A 693 13.27 -36.83 -6.33
N GLU A 694 14.01 -35.77 -6.00
CA GLU A 694 15.06 -35.83 -4.98
C GLU A 694 14.50 -35.53 -3.58
N PRO A 695 15.19 -35.96 -2.51
CA PRO A 695 14.79 -35.71 -1.13
C PRO A 695 14.59 -34.22 -0.84
N PHE A 696 13.54 -33.89 -0.08
CA PHE A 696 13.24 -32.53 0.32
C PHE A 696 12.62 -32.46 1.73
N GLY A 697 12.61 -31.25 2.29
CA GLY A 697 11.96 -30.92 3.56
C GLY A 697 12.91 -30.89 4.77
N PRO A 698 12.35 -30.69 5.98
CA PRO A 698 10.92 -30.63 6.29
C PRO A 698 10.21 -29.44 5.64
N VAL A 699 9.04 -29.68 5.04
CA VAL A 699 8.12 -28.63 4.58
C VAL A 699 6.89 -28.62 5.46
N ASN A 700 6.40 -27.42 5.79
CA ASN A 700 5.12 -27.27 6.49
C ASN A 700 3.97 -27.61 5.52
N ILE A 701 2.97 -28.33 6.03
CA ILE A 701 1.78 -28.69 5.27
C ILE A 701 0.64 -27.80 5.73
N LEU A 702 -0.01 -27.13 4.76
CA LEU A 702 -1.20 -26.34 5.04
C LEU A 702 -2.32 -27.24 5.56
N ASN A 703 -2.75 -27.04 6.80
CA ASN A 703 -3.83 -27.81 7.39
C ASN A 703 -5.19 -27.16 7.07
N SER A 704 -5.98 -27.78 6.17
CA SER A 704 -7.33 -27.30 5.83
C SER A 704 -8.45 -28.03 6.57
N VAL A 705 -8.13 -28.84 7.58
CA VAL A 705 -9.15 -29.49 8.41
C VAL A 705 -9.95 -28.41 9.12
N LYS A 706 -11.24 -28.33 8.77
CA LYS A 706 -12.17 -27.43 9.43
C LYS A 706 -12.54 -27.99 10.80
N ALA A 707 -12.64 -27.11 11.80
CA ALA A 707 -13.36 -27.44 13.01
C ALA A 707 -14.79 -27.86 12.64
N ALA A 708 -15.30 -28.90 13.29
CA ALA A 708 -16.68 -29.31 13.10
C ALA A 708 -17.60 -28.14 13.46
N ALA A 709 -18.55 -27.81 12.59
CA ALA A 709 -19.46 -26.73 12.86
C ALA A 709 -20.29 -27.05 14.12
N LEU A 710 -20.25 -26.16 15.09
CA LEU A 710 -20.88 -26.31 16.39
C LEU A 710 -22.39 -26.08 16.24
N THR A 711 -23.20 -27.06 16.61
CA THR A 711 -24.66 -26.97 16.49
C THR A 711 -25.22 -25.84 17.36
N VAL A 712 -26.08 -25.02 16.78
CA VAL A 712 -26.79 -23.92 17.46
C VAL A 712 -28.30 -24.12 17.21
N PRO A 713 -29.19 -24.12 18.22
CA PRO A 713 -28.99 -23.80 19.64
C PRO A 713 -28.08 -24.79 20.38
N GLY A 714 -27.34 -24.30 21.36
CA GLY A 714 -26.41 -25.10 22.15
C GLY A 714 -25.42 -24.27 22.95
N LEU A 715 -24.82 -24.91 23.96
CA LEU A 715 -23.69 -24.36 24.70
C LEU A 715 -22.40 -24.74 23.99
N ILE A 716 -21.54 -23.75 23.79
CA ILE A 716 -20.23 -23.83 23.16
C ILE A 716 -19.21 -23.37 24.20
N GLN A 717 -18.18 -24.19 24.47
CA GLN A 717 -17.11 -23.76 25.36
C GLN A 717 -16.29 -22.67 24.66
N ALA A 718 -15.77 -21.71 25.42
CA ALA A 718 -15.03 -20.60 24.83
C ALA A 718 -13.75 -21.09 24.13
N GLU A 719 -13.12 -22.14 24.65
CA GLU A 719 -11.94 -22.78 24.08
C GLU A 719 -12.21 -23.60 22.81
N ASP A 720 -13.48 -23.80 22.42
CA ASP A 720 -13.86 -24.48 21.17
C ASP A 720 -13.84 -23.52 19.95
N PHE A 721 -13.11 -22.41 20.03
CA PHE A 721 -12.94 -21.49 18.90
C PHE A 721 -12.27 -22.21 17.71
N SER A 722 -12.73 -21.89 16.49
CA SER A 722 -12.14 -22.40 15.24
C SER A 722 -10.94 -21.59 14.78
N ASP A 723 -10.82 -20.34 15.21
CA ASP A 723 -9.68 -19.46 14.96
C ASP A 723 -9.65 -18.36 16.04
N MET A 724 -8.49 -17.75 16.31
CA MET A 724 -8.37 -16.66 17.28
C MET A 724 -7.14 -15.79 17.01
N PHE A 725 -7.13 -14.61 17.62
CA PHE A 725 -5.95 -13.75 17.69
C PHE A 725 -5.80 -13.16 19.09
N GLY A 726 -4.58 -13.24 19.63
CA GLY A 726 -4.16 -12.55 20.86
C GLY A 726 -4.54 -13.21 22.18
N VAL A 727 -5.41 -14.23 22.16
CA VAL A 727 -5.96 -14.84 23.39
C VAL A 727 -5.21 -16.10 23.84
N GLN A 728 -5.39 -16.49 25.11
CA GLN A 728 -4.88 -17.75 25.67
C GLN A 728 -5.97 -18.51 26.43
N VAL A 729 -5.71 -19.76 26.77
CA VAL A 729 -6.59 -20.58 27.60
C VAL A 729 -6.02 -20.78 29.01
N GLU A 730 -6.88 -20.81 30.03
CA GLU A 730 -6.48 -21.03 31.42
C GLU A 730 -7.54 -21.82 32.22
N PRO A 731 -7.19 -22.46 33.35
CA PRO A 731 -8.18 -23.12 34.19
C PRO A 731 -9.19 -22.14 34.79
N THR A 732 -10.49 -22.46 34.66
CA THR A 732 -11.55 -21.61 35.22
C THR A 732 -11.89 -21.96 36.66
N THR A 733 -12.21 -20.95 37.47
CA THR A 733 -12.81 -21.14 38.80
C THR A 733 -14.35 -21.02 38.77
N ASP A 734 -14.97 -20.95 37.59
CA ASP A 734 -16.42 -20.92 37.46
C ASP A 734 -17.07 -22.25 37.90
N ASP A 735 -18.36 -22.21 38.15
CA ASP A 735 -19.13 -23.39 38.54
C ASP A 735 -19.06 -24.47 37.45
N GLY A 736 -18.51 -25.63 37.80
CA GLY A 736 -18.27 -26.76 36.87
C GLY A 736 -16.78 -27.01 36.57
N GLY A 737 -15.90 -26.04 36.86
CA GLY A 737 -14.48 -26.12 36.50
C GLY A 737 -14.27 -26.16 34.98
N GLY A 738 -13.08 -26.58 34.55
CA GLY A 738 -12.73 -26.65 33.12
C GLY A 738 -11.70 -25.60 32.71
N ILE A 739 -11.82 -25.12 31.48
CA ILE A 739 -10.93 -24.12 30.88
C ILE A 739 -11.79 -22.91 30.47
N ASN A 740 -11.22 -21.71 30.57
CA ASN A 740 -11.77 -20.52 29.92
C ASN A 740 -10.74 -19.93 28.97
N VAL A 741 -11.19 -19.06 28.07
CA VAL A 741 -10.31 -18.17 27.32
C VAL A 741 -10.06 -16.92 28.16
N GLY A 742 -8.81 -16.50 28.28
CA GLY A 742 -8.39 -15.30 28.97
C GLY A 742 -7.30 -14.54 28.23
N TYR A 743 -6.73 -13.53 28.88
CA TYR A 743 -5.79 -12.58 28.26
C TYR A 743 -6.39 -11.87 27.03
N ILE A 744 -7.72 -11.71 27.01
CA ILE A 744 -8.40 -11.05 25.90
C ILE A 744 -8.27 -9.54 26.11
N ASP A 745 -7.62 -8.85 25.18
CA ASP A 745 -7.30 -7.42 25.21
C ASP A 745 -7.79 -6.67 23.94
N ASP A 746 -7.49 -5.38 23.86
CA ASP A 746 -7.86 -4.50 22.75
C ASP A 746 -7.32 -5.02 21.40
N GLY A 747 -8.22 -5.30 20.45
CA GLY A 747 -7.86 -5.79 19.11
C GLY A 747 -7.92 -7.31 18.95
N ASP A 748 -8.10 -8.05 20.05
CA ASP A 748 -8.22 -9.51 20.02
C ASP A 748 -9.56 -9.96 19.44
N TRP A 749 -9.60 -11.20 18.95
CA TRP A 749 -10.84 -11.80 18.48
C TRP A 749 -10.86 -13.32 18.59
N LEU A 750 -12.06 -13.88 18.66
CA LEU A 750 -12.33 -15.31 18.59
C LEU A 750 -13.35 -15.60 17.50
N GLU A 751 -13.13 -16.64 16.72
CA GLU A 751 -14.08 -17.17 15.74
C GLU A 751 -14.58 -18.55 16.12
N TYR A 752 -15.86 -18.79 15.88
CA TYR A 752 -16.51 -20.09 16.02
C TYR A 752 -17.17 -20.42 14.69
N THR A 753 -16.96 -21.63 14.19
CA THR A 753 -17.76 -22.16 13.09
C THR A 753 -19.03 -22.73 13.70
N ILE A 754 -20.16 -22.03 13.56
CA ILE A 754 -21.45 -22.45 14.10
C ILE A 754 -22.37 -22.93 12.98
N ASN A 755 -23.31 -23.80 13.31
CA ASN A 755 -24.35 -24.29 12.40
C ASN A 755 -25.72 -24.16 13.06
N PRO A 756 -26.38 -22.98 12.94
CA PRO A 756 -27.73 -22.80 13.41
C PRO A 756 -28.69 -23.71 12.66
N GLU A 757 -29.52 -24.44 13.40
CA GLU A 757 -30.49 -25.39 12.83
C GLU A 757 -31.62 -24.71 12.07
N VAL A 758 -31.91 -23.45 12.40
CA VAL A 758 -32.95 -22.64 11.75
C VAL A 758 -32.53 -21.16 11.71
N SER A 759 -32.95 -20.44 10.67
CA SER A 759 -32.80 -18.99 10.62
C SER A 759 -33.72 -18.34 11.67
N GLY A 760 -33.24 -17.36 12.43
CA GLY A 760 -34.05 -16.67 13.42
C GLY A 760 -33.27 -15.90 14.47
N ASN A 761 -33.99 -15.43 15.49
CA ASN A 761 -33.39 -14.75 16.64
C ASN A 761 -32.97 -15.77 17.71
N TYR A 762 -31.76 -15.56 18.22
CA TYR A 762 -31.16 -16.36 19.28
C TYR A 762 -30.83 -15.44 20.46
N PHE A 763 -31.11 -15.92 21.67
CA PHE A 763 -30.44 -15.39 22.84
C PHE A 763 -29.04 -15.98 22.91
N LEU A 764 -28.03 -15.12 22.76
CA LEU A 764 -26.64 -15.42 23.06
C LEU A 764 -26.35 -15.02 24.49
N ALA A 765 -26.08 -16.01 25.33
CA ALA A 765 -25.52 -15.82 26.66
C ALA A 765 -24.00 -15.97 26.60
N LEU A 766 -23.26 -14.96 27.07
CA LEU A 766 -21.80 -15.01 27.24
C LEU A 766 -21.48 -15.08 28.73
N ARG A 767 -20.73 -16.10 29.15
CA ARG A 767 -20.24 -16.23 30.53
C ARG A 767 -18.87 -15.60 30.64
N ILE A 768 -18.78 -14.45 31.30
CA ILE A 768 -17.60 -13.59 31.28
C ILE A 768 -17.12 -13.21 32.68
N ALA A 769 -15.85 -12.88 32.80
CA ALA A 769 -15.22 -12.29 33.98
C ALA A 769 -14.33 -11.11 33.57
N SER A 770 -14.25 -10.06 34.38
CA SER A 770 -13.49 -8.83 34.09
C SER A 770 -13.21 -8.07 35.38
N GLU A 771 -11.99 -7.56 35.54
CA GLU A 771 -11.51 -6.97 36.79
C GLU A 771 -11.86 -5.49 36.96
N SER A 772 -11.47 -4.64 36.01
CA SER A 772 -11.30 -3.20 36.31
C SER A 772 -12.02 -2.22 35.37
N GLN A 773 -12.34 -2.59 34.13
CA GLN A 773 -13.06 -1.71 33.19
C GLN A 773 -14.03 -2.48 32.28
N PRO A 774 -15.19 -1.89 31.90
CA PRO A 774 -16.12 -2.54 30.98
C PRO A 774 -15.45 -2.80 29.62
N ALA A 775 -15.67 -3.99 29.07
CA ALA A 775 -15.19 -4.31 27.73
C ALA A 775 -16.23 -3.94 26.66
N GLN A 776 -15.78 -3.57 25.48
CA GLN A 776 -16.60 -3.33 24.30
C GLN A 776 -16.24 -4.35 23.23
N ILE A 777 -17.26 -5.08 22.76
CA ILE A 777 -17.11 -6.07 21.71
C ILE A 777 -17.99 -5.73 20.52
N THR A 778 -17.62 -6.20 19.33
CA THR A 778 -18.49 -6.33 18.17
C THR A 778 -18.68 -7.80 17.86
N LEU A 779 -19.91 -8.16 17.50
CA LEU A 779 -20.25 -9.52 17.08
C LEU A 779 -20.47 -9.53 15.58
N THR A 780 -19.93 -10.52 14.87
CA THR A 780 -20.25 -10.73 13.45
C THR A 780 -20.64 -12.17 13.19
N SER A 781 -21.50 -12.41 12.21
CA SER A 781 -21.85 -13.76 11.75
C SER A 781 -22.04 -13.80 10.24
N GLY A 782 -21.37 -14.73 9.56
CA GLY A 782 -21.46 -14.86 8.10
C GLY A 782 -21.12 -13.55 7.36
N GLY A 783 -20.16 -12.78 7.89
CA GLY A 783 -19.76 -11.47 7.35
C GLY A 783 -20.70 -10.30 7.69
N ARG A 784 -21.79 -10.51 8.44
CA ARG A 784 -22.71 -9.44 8.87
C ARG A 784 -22.34 -8.95 10.26
N ASN A 785 -22.39 -7.63 10.47
CA ASN A 785 -22.24 -7.04 11.80
C ASN A 785 -23.54 -7.19 12.60
N LEU A 786 -23.47 -7.80 13.79
CA LEU A 786 -24.59 -8.03 14.71
C LEU A 786 -24.66 -6.95 15.82
N GLY A 787 -23.84 -5.91 15.69
CA GLY A 787 -23.74 -4.73 16.53
C GLY A 787 -22.66 -4.83 17.61
N SER A 788 -22.37 -3.68 18.22
CA SER A 788 -21.48 -3.60 19.38
C SER A 788 -22.22 -3.88 20.68
N ARG A 789 -21.52 -4.39 21.69
CA ARG A 789 -22.05 -4.65 23.03
C ARG A 789 -21.03 -4.22 24.09
N THR A 790 -21.53 -3.76 25.24
CA THR A 790 -20.71 -3.48 26.42
C THR A 790 -20.85 -4.63 27.42
N LEU A 791 -19.73 -5.18 27.85
CA LEU A 791 -19.60 -6.20 28.87
C LEU A 791 -19.31 -5.53 30.22
N PRO A 792 -20.00 -5.91 31.31
CA PRO A 792 -19.85 -5.30 32.61
C PRO A 792 -18.54 -5.71 33.31
N VAL A 793 -18.10 -4.87 34.24
CA VAL A 793 -17.07 -5.23 35.23
C VAL A 793 -17.66 -6.21 36.23
N THR A 794 -16.92 -7.28 36.52
CA THR A 794 -17.36 -8.33 37.46
C THR A 794 -16.62 -8.27 38.81
N GLY A 795 -15.49 -7.57 38.87
CA GLY A 795 -14.67 -7.41 40.07
C GLY A 795 -13.51 -8.40 40.21
N GLY A 796 -13.21 -9.20 39.19
CA GLY A 796 -12.02 -10.04 39.11
C GLY A 796 -11.99 -10.91 37.85
N TRP A 797 -10.80 -11.34 37.43
CA TRP A 797 -10.58 -12.15 36.21
C TRP A 797 -11.23 -13.55 36.25
N GLN A 798 -11.63 -14.00 37.44
CA GLN A 798 -12.28 -15.29 37.66
C GLN A 798 -13.59 -15.12 38.46
N THR A 799 -14.17 -13.92 38.44
CA THR A 799 -15.48 -13.62 39.04
C THR A 799 -16.53 -13.59 37.93
N TRP A 800 -17.33 -14.65 37.83
CA TRP A 800 -18.09 -14.91 36.60
C TRP A 800 -19.53 -14.38 36.64
N THR A 801 -19.94 -13.70 35.57
CA THR A 801 -21.34 -13.30 35.32
C THR A 801 -21.78 -13.72 33.93
N THR A 802 -23.09 -13.83 33.72
CA THR A 802 -23.65 -14.16 32.39
C THR A 802 -24.35 -12.94 31.83
N VAL A 803 -23.94 -12.50 30.64
CA VAL A 803 -24.60 -11.43 29.90
C VAL A 803 -25.35 -12.00 28.71
N ASN A 804 -26.57 -11.52 28.52
CA ASN A 804 -27.45 -11.99 27.45
C ASN A 804 -27.58 -10.93 26.37
N GLN A 805 -27.54 -11.36 25.11
CA GLN A 805 -27.66 -10.51 23.94
C GLN A 805 -28.61 -11.16 22.95
N LEU A 806 -29.48 -10.38 22.33
CA LEU A 806 -30.26 -10.85 21.18
C LEU A 806 -29.43 -10.70 19.91
N ILE A 807 -29.37 -11.75 19.10
CA ILE A 807 -28.67 -11.78 17.82
C ILE A 807 -29.51 -12.54 16.77
N GLY A 808 -29.36 -12.15 15.51
CA GLY A 808 -29.97 -12.85 14.38
C GLY A 808 -28.95 -13.78 13.70
N LEU A 809 -29.32 -15.04 13.49
CA LEU A 809 -28.49 -16.05 12.82
C LEU A 809 -29.26 -16.70 11.66
N PHE A 810 -28.54 -17.14 10.63
CA PHE A 810 -29.10 -17.89 9.51
C PHE A 810 -28.87 -19.38 9.69
N GLU A 811 -29.80 -20.17 9.16
CA GLU A 811 -29.66 -21.62 9.05
C GLU A 811 -28.41 -21.97 8.24
N GLY A 812 -27.65 -22.96 8.73
CA GLY A 812 -26.46 -23.48 8.05
C GLY A 812 -25.13 -22.98 8.60
N GLU A 813 -24.04 -23.59 8.15
CA GLU A 813 -22.67 -23.27 8.60
C GLU A 813 -22.33 -21.80 8.34
N GLN A 814 -21.90 -21.09 9.39
CA GLN A 814 -21.44 -19.71 9.32
C GLN A 814 -20.40 -19.43 10.42
N THR A 815 -19.44 -18.54 10.11
CA THR A 815 -18.45 -18.07 11.09
C THR A 815 -19.08 -17.01 11.97
N PHE A 816 -19.09 -17.23 13.29
CA PHE A 816 -19.47 -16.29 14.32
C PHE A 816 -18.21 -15.75 15.01
N ARG A 817 -17.98 -14.44 14.95
CA ARG A 817 -16.81 -13.78 15.53
C ARG A 817 -17.19 -12.89 16.70
N VAL A 818 -16.43 -12.99 17.79
CA VAL A 818 -16.37 -12.03 18.88
C VAL A 818 -15.11 -11.19 18.70
N ASN A 819 -15.26 -9.90 18.42
CA ASN A 819 -14.15 -8.98 18.19
C ASN A 819 -14.07 -7.95 19.31
N VAL A 820 -12.91 -7.79 19.92
CA VAL A 820 -12.72 -6.93 21.08
C VAL A 820 -12.22 -5.57 20.63
N LEU A 821 -13.04 -4.55 20.87
CA LEU A 821 -12.69 -3.18 20.51
C LEU A 821 -11.84 -2.53 21.59
N ARG A 822 -12.26 -2.69 22.85
CA ARG A 822 -11.63 -2.07 24.03
C ARG A 822 -11.94 -2.84 25.31
N GLY A 823 -11.01 -2.88 26.25
CA GLY A 823 -11.16 -3.43 27.59
C GLY A 823 -11.07 -4.96 27.64
N GLY A 824 -10.35 -5.47 28.63
CA GLY A 824 -10.12 -6.90 28.77
C GLY A 824 -11.16 -7.66 29.58
N PHE A 825 -11.38 -8.93 29.21
CA PHE A 825 -12.25 -9.87 29.91
C PHE A 825 -11.82 -11.32 29.65
N ASN A 826 -12.28 -12.24 30.49
CA ASN A 826 -12.20 -13.67 30.26
C ASN A 826 -13.57 -14.18 29.81
N LEU A 827 -13.60 -15.19 28.94
CA LEU A 827 -14.81 -15.82 28.40
C LEU A 827 -14.77 -17.32 28.70
N ASN A 828 -15.81 -17.85 29.36
CA ASN A 828 -15.90 -19.26 29.72
C ASN A 828 -16.70 -20.07 28.70
N TRP A 829 -17.88 -19.58 28.30
CA TRP A 829 -18.71 -20.22 27.29
C TRP A 829 -19.69 -19.25 26.64
N LEU A 830 -20.19 -19.66 25.48
CA LEU A 830 -21.27 -19.04 24.74
C LEU A 830 -22.45 -20.01 24.71
N ASN A 831 -23.67 -19.55 25.02
CA ASN A 831 -24.85 -20.41 24.92
C ASN A 831 -25.90 -19.75 24.05
N PHE A 832 -26.27 -20.41 22.97
CA PHE A 832 -27.26 -19.95 22.01
C PHE A 832 -28.59 -20.64 22.30
N THR A 833 -29.63 -19.87 22.58
CA THR A 833 -31.00 -20.37 22.78
C THR A 833 -31.90 -19.80 21.68
N SER A 834 -32.50 -20.66 20.85
CA SER A 834 -33.46 -20.21 19.83
C SER A 834 -34.76 -19.73 20.49
N LEU A 835 -35.32 -18.65 19.95
CA LEU A 835 -36.52 -18.00 20.46
C LEU A 835 -37.78 -18.25 19.62
N VAL A 836 -37.76 -19.26 18.74
CA VAL A 836 -38.79 -19.62 17.74
C VAL A 836 -38.68 -18.78 16.44
N SER A 837 -38.87 -19.47 15.31
CA SER A 837 -38.85 -18.97 13.93
C SER A 837 -39.85 -17.83 13.70
N VAL A 838 -39.40 -16.73 13.11
CA VAL A 838 -40.27 -15.65 12.62
C VAL A 838 -39.91 -15.39 11.16
N GLU A 839 -40.93 -15.32 10.30
CA GLU A 839 -40.81 -14.95 8.89
C GLU A 839 -40.01 -13.65 8.70
N GLU A 840 -39.32 -13.56 7.56
CA GLU A 840 -38.34 -12.55 7.09
C GLU A 840 -38.66 -11.07 7.38
N ASP A 841 -39.90 -10.71 7.68
CA ASP A 841 -40.40 -9.34 7.62
C ASP A 841 -40.47 -8.56 8.95
N GLN A 842 -39.96 -9.11 10.08
CA GLN A 842 -40.00 -8.41 11.38
C GLN A 842 -38.65 -8.20 12.08
N LEU A 843 -37.61 -7.84 11.32
CA LEU A 843 -36.47 -7.15 11.93
C LEU A 843 -36.87 -5.71 12.27
N ILE A 844 -36.74 -5.34 13.56
CA ILE A 844 -36.89 -3.95 13.99
C ILE A 844 -35.57 -3.24 13.63
N PRO A 845 -35.58 -2.19 12.79
CA PRO A 845 -34.38 -1.44 12.45
C PRO A 845 -33.83 -0.69 13.68
N ASP A 846 -32.52 -0.61 13.86
CA ASP A 846 -31.91 0.13 14.98
C ASP A 846 -31.91 1.66 14.77
N GLU A 847 -32.07 2.13 13.53
CA GLU A 847 -32.12 3.54 13.17
C GLU A 847 -33.17 3.85 12.10
N ASN A 848 -33.61 5.11 12.04
CA ASN A 848 -34.42 5.62 10.93
C ASN A 848 -33.51 5.89 9.73
N ALA A 849 -33.85 5.36 8.55
CA ALA A 849 -33.07 5.63 7.33
C ALA A 849 -33.94 5.60 6.07
N ILE A 850 -33.52 6.34 5.03
CA ILE A 850 -34.06 6.19 3.68
C ILE A 850 -32.95 5.83 2.69
N PHE A 851 -33.22 4.80 1.90
CA PHE A 851 -32.28 4.23 0.94
C PHE A 851 -32.35 4.91 -0.41
N GLN A 852 -31.29 4.76 -1.20
CA GLN A 852 -31.29 5.20 -2.59
C GLN A 852 -32.33 4.40 -3.39
N ASN A 853 -33.21 5.11 -4.09
CA ASN A 853 -34.24 4.49 -4.92
C ASN A 853 -33.63 3.62 -6.04
N TYR A 854 -34.31 2.52 -6.39
CA TYR A 854 -33.89 1.62 -7.46
C TYR A 854 -35.06 1.27 -8.40
N PRO A 855 -34.86 1.31 -9.74
CA PRO A 855 -33.65 1.78 -10.43
C PRO A 855 -33.41 3.29 -10.23
N ASN A 856 -32.18 3.78 -10.44
CA ASN A 856 -31.84 5.21 -10.54
C ASN A 856 -30.62 5.41 -11.47
N PRO A 857 -30.77 5.97 -12.68
CA PRO A 857 -31.99 6.58 -13.22
C PRO A 857 -33.15 5.59 -13.41
N PHE A 858 -34.39 6.10 -13.41
CA PHE A 858 -35.60 5.27 -13.53
C PHE A 858 -36.51 5.70 -14.67
N ASN A 859 -37.35 4.76 -15.16
CA ASN A 859 -38.35 4.99 -16.21
C ASN A 859 -39.55 4.03 -16.11
N PRO A 860 -40.79 4.52 -15.94
CA PRO A 860 -41.16 5.74 -15.22
C PRO A 860 -41.26 5.48 -13.71
N LYS A 861 -41.01 4.25 -13.23
CA LYS A 861 -41.21 3.85 -11.84
C LYS A 861 -39.89 3.53 -11.13
N SER A 862 -39.83 3.86 -9.84
CA SER A 862 -38.72 3.49 -8.96
C SER A 862 -39.23 3.16 -7.57
N ASN A 863 -38.57 2.23 -6.90
CA ASN A 863 -38.90 1.87 -5.55
C ASN A 863 -38.08 2.70 -4.56
N VAL A 864 -38.74 3.22 -3.54
CA VAL A 864 -38.14 3.96 -2.44
C VAL A 864 -38.31 3.14 -1.16
N LYS A 865 -37.20 2.60 -0.67
CA LYS A 865 -37.16 1.85 0.59
C LYS A 865 -36.78 2.79 1.74
N TYR A 866 -37.42 2.62 2.88
CA TYR A 866 -37.10 3.33 4.12
C TYR A 866 -37.33 2.41 5.31
N GLN A 867 -36.70 2.71 6.43
CA GLN A 867 -36.84 1.97 7.68
C GLN A 867 -37.10 2.95 8.81
N ILE A 868 -37.91 2.54 9.79
CA ILE A 868 -38.07 3.29 11.04
C ILE A 868 -37.85 2.41 12.25
N SER A 869 -37.13 2.94 13.25
CA SER A 869 -36.72 2.21 14.45
C SER A 869 -37.70 2.32 15.62
N GLU A 870 -38.61 3.30 15.57
CA GLU A 870 -39.63 3.54 16.57
C GLU A 870 -40.94 3.97 15.90
N THR A 871 -42.08 3.75 16.56
CA THR A 871 -43.39 4.19 16.05
C THR A 871 -43.39 5.72 15.88
N GLY A 872 -43.73 6.20 14.69
CA GLY A 872 -43.67 7.63 14.37
C GLY A 872 -44.55 8.03 13.19
N HIS A 873 -44.86 9.32 13.08
CA HIS A 873 -45.56 9.84 11.91
C HIS A 873 -44.58 10.03 10.76
N VAL A 874 -44.69 9.18 9.74
CA VAL A 874 -43.84 9.19 8.55
C VAL A 874 -44.43 10.10 7.48
N LYS A 875 -43.61 11.02 6.97
CA LYS A 875 -43.89 11.82 5.77
C LYS A 875 -42.79 11.61 4.73
N LEU A 876 -43.16 11.12 3.55
CA LEU A 876 -42.27 10.95 2.39
C LEU A 876 -42.86 11.66 1.18
N ALA A 877 -42.16 12.67 0.67
CA ALA A 877 -42.63 13.49 -0.46
C ALA A 877 -41.52 13.72 -1.49
N VAL A 878 -41.91 13.87 -2.76
CA VAL A 878 -41.02 14.15 -3.89
C VAL A 878 -41.16 15.62 -4.31
N TYR A 879 -40.04 16.25 -4.63
CA TYR A 879 -39.88 17.65 -4.99
C TYR A 879 -39.10 17.80 -6.31
N ASP A 880 -39.42 18.82 -7.09
CA ASP A 880 -38.59 19.24 -8.23
C ASP A 880 -37.35 20.05 -7.77
N ILE A 881 -36.49 20.41 -8.73
CA ILE A 881 -35.25 21.18 -8.46
C ILE A 881 -35.50 22.59 -7.90
N LEU A 882 -36.72 23.12 -8.05
CA LEU A 882 -37.13 24.41 -7.49
C LEU A 882 -37.71 24.27 -6.07
N GLY A 883 -37.76 23.05 -5.53
CA GLY A 883 -38.29 22.75 -4.20
C GLY A 883 -39.81 22.68 -4.15
N LYS A 884 -40.51 22.62 -5.29
CA LYS A 884 -41.97 22.44 -5.32
C LYS A 884 -42.30 20.96 -5.16
N GLN A 885 -43.21 20.64 -4.23
CA GLN A 885 -43.68 19.27 -4.02
C GLN A 885 -44.46 18.79 -5.25
N VAL A 886 -44.03 17.70 -5.86
CA VAL A 886 -44.65 17.08 -7.03
C VAL A 886 -45.40 15.79 -6.70
N SER A 887 -45.09 15.13 -5.58
CA SER A 887 -45.82 13.95 -5.10
C SER A 887 -45.70 13.78 -3.59
N LEU A 888 -46.69 13.16 -2.96
CA LEU A 888 -46.68 12.74 -1.56
C LEU A 888 -46.89 11.22 -1.52
N LEU A 889 -45.88 10.49 -1.07
CA LEU A 889 -45.84 9.02 -1.13
C LEU A 889 -46.32 8.38 0.18
N VAL A 890 -46.01 8.98 1.32
CA VAL A 890 -46.42 8.50 2.65
C VAL A 890 -46.73 9.71 3.54
N ASN A 891 -47.81 9.63 4.33
CA ASN A 891 -48.19 10.65 5.32
C ASN A 891 -49.10 10.04 6.40
N GLU A 892 -48.56 9.13 7.20
CA GLU A 892 -49.31 8.37 8.20
C GLU A 892 -48.41 7.88 9.35
N VAL A 893 -49.00 7.38 10.44
CA VAL A 893 -48.26 6.76 11.55
C VAL A 893 -47.88 5.34 11.16
N LYS A 894 -46.61 4.98 11.33
CA LYS A 894 -46.05 3.65 11.06
C LYS A 894 -45.41 3.07 12.31
N SER A 895 -45.49 1.74 12.48
CA SER A 895 -44.78 0.98 13.51
C SER A 895 -43.31 0.77 13.12
N PRO A 896 -42.41 0.33 14.01
CA PRO A 896 -41.02 0.03 13.63
C PRO A 896 -40.98 -1.05 12.56
N GLY A 897 -40.12 -0.89 11.55
CA GLY A 897 -40.02 -1.84 10.45
C GLY A 897 -39.43 -1.27 9.17
N TYR A 898 -39.30 -2.15 8.18
CA TYR A 898 -38.87 -1.83 6.82
C TYR A 898 -40.08 -1.60 5.93
N TYR A 899 -40.00 -0.59 5.09
CA TYR A 899 -41.09 -0.16 4.21
C TYR A 899 -40.58 0.14 2.82
N GLU A 900 -41.39 -0.18 1.81
CA GLU A 900 -41.12 0.14 0.42
C GLU A 900 -42.35 0.82 -0.18
N VAL A 901 -42.13 1.90 -0.94
CA VAL A 901 -43.16 2.58 -1.70
C VAL A 901 -42.70 2.80 -3.14
N ILE A 902 -43.61 2.59 -4.09
CA ILE A 902 -43.33 2.81 -5.51
C ILE A 902 -43.65 4.27 -5.86
N PHE A 903 -42.68 4.96 -6.44
CA PHE A 903 -42.90 6.27 -7.07
C PHE A 903 -43.09 6.10 -8.57
N ASP A 904 -44.18 6.65 -9.11
CA ASP A 904 -44.47 6.69 -10.55
C ASP A 904 -44.33 8.12 -11.08
N GLY A 905 -43.26 8.36 -11.84
CA GLY A 905 -42.93 9.62 -12.48
C GLY A 905 -43.51 9.78 -13.90
N SER A 906 -44.45 8.93 -14.33
CA SER A 906 -45.02 8.96 -15.69
C SER A 906 -45.59 10.33 -16.10
N ASN A 907 -46.09 11.12 -15.15
CA ASN A 907 -46.65 12.46 -15.38
C ASN A 907 -45.63 13.61 -15.23
N LEU A 908 -44.35 13.30 -15.01
CA LEU A 908 -43.28 14.27 -14.80
C LEU A 908 -42.32 14.32 -16.00
N SER A 909 -41.61 15.43 -16.19
CA SER A 909 -40.60 15.54 -17.26
C SER A 909 -39.32 14.78 -16.89
N SER A 910 -38.54 14.31 -17.88
CA SER A 910 -37.18 13.82 -17.61
C SER A 910 -36.38 14.89 -16.86
N GLY A 911 -35.67 14.50 -15.80
CA GLY A 911 -34.99 15.45 -14.94
C GLY A 911 -34.59 14.91 -13.58
N THR A 912 -33.97 15.78 -12.79
CA THR A 912 -33.61 15.49 -11.39
C THR A 912 -34.74 15.89 -10.46
N TYR A 913 -35.10 14.97 -9.56
CA TYR A 913 -36.05 15.16 -8.47
C TYR A 913 -35.38 14.81 -7.13
N PHE A 914 -35.95 15.30 -6.04
CA PHE A 914 -35.51 15.00 -4.68
C PHE A 914 -36.66 14.41 -3.88
N TYR A 915 -36.41 13.36 -3.11
CA TYR A 915 -37.39 12.82 -2.18
C TYR A 915 -36.89 13.03 -0.76
N ARG A 916 -37.79 13.56 0.08
CA ARG A 916 -37.52 13.89 1.47
C ARG A 916 -38.36 12.99 2.36
N PHE A 917 -37.68 12.31 3.25
CA PHE A 917 -38.23 11.47 4.30
C PHE A 917 -38.14 12.20 5.64
N GLN A 918 -39.21 12.12 6.43
CA GLN A 918 -39.29 12.67 7.76
C GLN A 918 -40.07 11.72 8.67
N THR A 919 -39.53 11.45 9.86
CA THR A 919 -40.22 10.77 10.95
C THR A 919 -39.66 11.29 12.27
N ASN A 920 -40.53 11.60 13.24
CA ASN A 920 -40.14 12.22 14.51
C ASN A 920 -39.19 13.42 14.30
N GLN A 921 -37.97 13.39 14.85
CA GLN A 921 -36.93 14.42 14.64
C GLN A 921 -35.97 14.13 13.46
N TYR A 922 -36.07 12.96 12.83
CA TYR A 922 -35.21 12.55 11.73
C TYR A 922 -35.73 13.09 10.39
N PHE A 923 -34.83 13.65 9.58
CA PHE A 923 -35.11 13.99 8.19
C PHE A 923 -33.91 13.69 7.30
N GLN A 924 -34.17 13.16 6.10
CA GLN A 924 -33.12 12.90 5.11
C GLN A 924 -33.68 13.13 3.70
N THR A 925 -32.85 13.69 2.81
CA THR A 925 -33.21 13.95 1.41
C THR A 925 -32.25 13.23 0.48
N ARG A 926 -32.78 12.60 -0.57
CA ARG A 926 -32.00 11.88 -1.58
C ARG A 926 -32.37 12.36 -2.99
N LYS A 927 -31.44 12.22 -3.93
CA LYS A 927 -31.61 12.59 -5.35
C LYS A 927 -32.12 11.38 -6.15
N MET A 928 -33.03 11.60 -7.09
CA MET A 928 -33.44 10.61 -8.11
C MET A 928 -33.48 11.25 -9.51
N THR A 929 -33.24 10.46 -10.54
CA THR A 929 -33.21 10.90 -11.94
C THR A 929 -34.24 10.14 -12.77
N LEU A 930 -35.25 10.84 -13.28
CA LEU A 930 -36.22 10.28 -14.24
C LEU A 930 -35.67 10.47 -15.65
N ILE A 931 -35.58 9.39 -16.43
CA ILE A 931 -35.19 9.41 -17.84
C ILE A 931 -36.33 8.76 -18.63
N LYS A 932 -37.10 9.56 -19.36
CA LYS A 932 -38.11 9.06 -20.30
C LYS A 932 -37.50 8.70 -21.64
#